data_AF-A0A9Q4C3F0-F1
#
_entry.id   AF-A0A9Q4C3F0-F1
#
_cell.length_a   1.000
_cell.length_b   1.000
_cell.length_c   1.000
_cell.angle_alpha   90.00
_cell.angle_beta   90.00
_cell.angle_gamma   90.00
#
_symmetry.space_group_name_H-M   'P 1'
#
loop_
_entity.id
_entity.type
_entity.pdbx_description
1 polymer ?
#
loop_
_entity_poly.entity_id
_entity_poly.type
_entity_poly.pdbx_seq_one_letter_code
_entity_poly.pdbx_strand_id
1 'polypeptide(L)'
;MDEWSTDITVGGFGNPAEMRWMTVRSWDSFTSLFENAVHLDAVTYCESPDLLLDLFEKDGFSLESLDIVVGNREEYQSAVNEVDVARRLSEYYAQNKLTVRLKNRKVIHAKLYRAVNPGDKVTLIAGSPNLSYNSWRNQTNQVTVFETDQGSKFDTRFVEWIEDFRGYTDDIFLEDLADRLEEADDEEERERKIELWVDNRDTSLTERGELHTKAAEELEKVGADITRTVVESDDPEEGDETVYVEQGEDGEILPENEDGEGDVTSVKTPGYSITLSTQSLDGGYVKDVENELKRRGADVGPNTMTVPVGEYTGYLKRQYSVPKLWIDHERVHLQDGEHHRVLTANSAPDSETVDEDLENIERYVETVDRWGETNNTNAVMAHMYEGIIYFLWSPFVNLYAESFYGSVTLDNVLQYLYIHGESDAGKDKFVEFCLRLISDDLVRSGADGDSIGKTRIRALRGIDTVFPFAVSDISKSTIEQIDTLRNYWEESWSPGNDVSYPTVIFTSNDSRPKDWFRNRTKMLYFDVTFPSEPEDENFIEAQRDLNGILNEKNHIFAYVSRRVLRDRPYENATATIDDVREVLVDLYGEADRRIPEYFPEKPANREYDIGKRKWKSARDRGDVTFERNGDHLIAEFDLEQHEVWSYRKILPTKARPDKQGRKIVIRNPDHFWKWIDQETGGEDEGFLSRFF
;
A
#
# COMPACT_ATOMS: atom_id res chain seq x y z
N MET A 1 31.33 40.54 -34.89
CA MET A 1 31.64 41.64 -33.95
C MET A 1 32.86 41.18 -33.19
N ASP A 2 33.96 41.91 -33.35
CA ASP A 2 35.30 41.45 -33.00
C ASP A 2 35.43 41.04 -31.54
N GLU A 3 35.95 39.83 -31.34
CA GLU A 3 36.31 39.26 -30.04
C GLU A 3 37.55 40.03 -29.56
N TRP A 4 37.38 40.87 -28.54
CA TRP A 4 38.49 41.65 -27.99
C TRP A 4 39.29 40.75 -27.06
N SER A 5 40.40 40.19 -27.55
CA SER A 5 41.38 39.45 -26.75
C SER A 5 42.71 40.21 -26.72
N THR A 6 43.38 40.20 -25.56
CA THR A 6 44.73 40.73 -25.40
C THR A 6 45.55 39.72 -24.64
N ASP A 7 46.60 39.22 -25.28
CA ASP A 7 47.51 38.23 -24.71
C ASP A 7 48.73 38.93 -24.10
N ILE A 8 48.98 38.68 -22.82
CA ILE A 8 50.11 39.23 -22.07
C ILE A 8 50.90 38.07 -21.47
N THR A 9 52.18 37.96 -21.81
CA THR A 9 53.08 37.01 -21.15
C THR A 9 53.55 37.60 -19.82
N VAL A 10 53.14 37.02 -18.70
CA VAL A 10 53.53 37.50 -17.36
C VAL A 10 54.81 36.78 -16.91
N GLY A 11 55.94 37.48 -16.93
CA GLY A 11 57.25 36.98 -16.47
C GLY A 11 57.57 37.38 -15.03
N GLY A 12 57.97 36.41 -14.19
CA GLY A 12 58.37 36.67 -12.79
C GLY A 12 58.13 35.52 -11.80
N PHE A 13 57.44 34.46 -12.23
CA PHE A 13 56.93 33.40 -11.34
C PHE A 13 57.45 31.98 -11.64
N GLY A 14 58.56 31.81 -12.37
CA GLY A 14 59.24 30.51 -12.56
C GLY A 14 58.98 29.86 -13.91
N ASN A 15 57.75 29.88 -14.44
CA ASN A 15 57.37 29.53 -15.81
C ASN A 15 56.53 30.67 -16.43
N PRO A 16 56.57 30.90 -17.75
CA PRO A 16 55.68 31.87 -18.41
C PRO A 16 54.23 31.38 -18.36
N ALA A 17 53.30 32.30 -18.08
CA ALA A 17 51.86 32.07 -18.25
C ALA A 17 51.34 33.03 -19.33
N GLU A 18 50.50 32.52 -20.22
CA GLU A 18 49.77 33.34 -21.19
C GLU A 18 48.47 33.78 -20.55
N MET A 19 48.33 35.10 -20.34
CA MET A 19 47.12 35.70 -19.78
C MET A 19 46.29 36.32 -20.90
N ARG A 20 45.03 35.91 -21.02
CA ARG A 20 44.05 36.44 -21.98
C ARG A 20 42.86 37.04 -21.25
N TRP A 21 42.52 38.28 -21.61
CA TRP A 21 41.24 38.88 -21.23
C TRP A 21 40.26 38.67 -22.36
N MET A 22 39.07 38.14 -22.08
CA MET A 22 38.07 37.92 -23.11
C MET A 22 36.65 38.13 -22.62
N THR A 23 35.79 38.48 -23.57
CA THR A 23 34.35 38.63 -23.35
C THR A 23 33.64 37.38 -23.83
N VAL A 24 32.84 36.77 -22.94
CA VAL A 24 32.13 35.51 -23.21
C VAL A 24 30.64 35.79 -23.25
N ARG A 25 29.97 35.38 -24.33
CA ARG A 25 28.61 35.82 -24.66
C ARG A 25 27.57 34.68 -24.70
N SER A 26 28.01 33.43 -24.66
CA SER A 26 27.14 32.26 -24.61
C SER A 26 27.73 31.16 -23.74
N TRP A 27 26.86 30.25 -23.28
CA TRP A 27 27.24 29.02 -22.57
C TRP A 27 28.29 28.20 -23.35
N ASP A 28 28.11 28.05 -24.65
CA ASP A 28 29.06 27.32 -25.49
C ASP A 28 30.43 27.99 -25.53
N SER A 29 30.48 29.32 -25.73
CA SER A 29 31.75 30.05 -25.74
C SER A 29 32.50 29.99 -24.40
N PHE A 30 31.76 29.80 -23.29
CA PHE A 30 32.36 29.65 -21.96
C PHE A 30 32.89 28.24 -21.73
N THR A 31 32.06 27.24 -22.01
CA THR A 31 32.39 25.83 -21.77
C THR A 31 33.50 25.34 -22.70
N SER A 32 33.64 25.89 -23.92
CA SER A 32 34.79 25.61 -24.79
C SER A 32 36.15 25.99 -24.20
N LEU A 33 36.22 26.83 -23.16
CA LEU A 33 37.48 27.14 -22.48
C LEU A 33 38.06 25.93 -21.73
N PHE A 34 37.27 24.89 -21.50
CA PHE A 34 37.67 23.69 -20.78
C PHE A 34 37.13 22.40 -21.43
N GLU A 35 36.83 22.42 -22.74
CA GLU A 35 36.35 21.24 -23.48
C GLU A 35 37.35 20.07 -23.47
N ASN A 36 38.65 20.38 -23.47
CA ASN A 36 39.73 19.39 -23.44
C ASN A 36 40.14 18.96 -22.03
N ALA A 37 39.45 19.45 -20.99
CA ALA A 37 39.81 19.14 -19.62
C ALA A 37 39.47 17.69 -19.26
N VAL A 38 40.38 17.00 -18.59
CA VAL A 38 40.13 15.69 -17.95
C VAL A 38 39.62 15.85 -16.53
N HIS A 39 39.98 16.95 -15.85
CA HIS A 39 39.50 17.28 -14.51
C HIS A 39 39.19 18.78 -14.41
N LEU A 40 38.13 19.11 -13.69
CA LEU A 40 37.73 20.49 -13.43
C LEU A 40 37.54 20.72 -11.93
N ASP A 41 38.31 21.64 -11.36
CA ASP A 41 38.00 22.24 -10.06
C ASP A 41 37.22 23.54 -10.28
N ALA A 42 36.11 23.74 -9.56
CA ALA A 42 35.29 24.94 -9.70
C ALA A 42 34.84 25.53 -8.35
N VAL A 43 34.80 26.85 -8.26
CA VAL A 43 34.15 27.59 -7.18
C VAL A 43 33.22 28.59 -7.84
N THR A 44 31.91 28.38 -7.76
CA THR A 44 30.94 29.23 -8.47
C THR A 44 29.53 29.07 -7.92
N TYR A 45 28.60 29.93 -8.35
CA TYR A 45 27.18 29.62 -8.26
C TYR A 45 26.80 28.63 -9.37
N CYS A 46 26.01 27.62 -8.99
CA CYS A 46 25.42 26.66 -9.91
C CYS A 46 23.88 26.70 -9.75
N GLU A 47 23.16 26.88 -10.86
CA GLU A 47 21.70 27.02 -10.89
C GLU A 47 20.96 25.70 -10.85
N SER A 48 21.56 24.58 -11.25
CA SER A 48 20.96 23.26 -11.13
C SER A 48 22.03 22.18 -11.15
N PRO A 49 21.92 21.10 -10.35
CA PRO A 49 22.76 19.92 -10.49
C PRO A 49 22.76 19.33 -11.91
N ASP A 50 21.65 19.45 -12.66
CA ASP A 50 21.54 19.01 -14.07
C ASP A 50 22.64 19.60 -14.96
N LEU A 51 23.02 20.86 -14.71
CA LEU A 51 24.07 21.53 -15.48
C LEU A 51 25.44 20.86 -15.32
N LEU A 52 25.65 20.09 -14.26
CA LEU A 52 26.89 19.35 -14.04
C LEU A 52 26.92 18.10 -14.93
N LEU A 53 25.77 17.42 -15.12
CA LEU A 53 25.63 16.30 -16.05
C LEU A 53 25.88 16.75 -17.49
N ASP A 54 25.36 17.92 -17.87
CA ASP A 54 25.62 18.54 -19.18
C ASP A 54 27.13 18.67 -19.48
N LEU A 55 27.97 18.95 -18.47
CA LEU A 55 29.42 19.08 -18.67
C LEU A 55 30.10 17.73 -18.94
N PHE A 56 29.58 16.64 -18.38
CA PHE A 56 30.07 15.27 -18.64
C PHE A 56 29.58 14.74 -19.99
N GLU A 57 28.40 15.15 -20.43
CA GLU A 57 27.69 14.52 -21.54
C GLU A 57 27.78 15.31 -22.85
N LYS A 58 28.30 16.53 -22.80
CA LYS A 58 28.45 17.38 -23.98
C LYS A 58 29.41 16.76 -25.00
N ASP A 59 28.92 16.58 -26.22
CA ASP A 59 29.72 16.08 -27.33
C ASP A 59 31.01 16.90 -27.51
N GLY A 60 32.15 16.19 -27.52
CA GLY A 60 33.48 16.79 -27.66
C GLY A 60 34.19 17.09 -26.33
N PHE A 61 33.53 16.90 -25.18
CA PHE A 61 34.16 17.08 -23.87
C PHE A 61 34.87 15.80 -23.43
N SER A 62 36.03 15.95 -22.77
CA SER A 62 36.83 14.83 -22.27
C SER A 62 36.84 14.73 -20.73
N LEU A 63 35.82 15.30 -20.08
CA LEU A 63 35.78 15.46 -18.64
C LEU A 63 35.59 14.10 -17.94
N GLU A 64 36.57 13.69 -17.15
CA GLU A 64 36.51 12.46 -16.37
C GLU A 64 36.09 12.74 -14.92
N SER A 65 36.39 13.93 -14.39
CA SER A 65 36.02 14.30 -13.02
C SER A 65 35.81 15.79 -12.78
N LEU A 66 34.97 16.12 -11.81
CA LEU A 66 34.56 17.48 -11.42
C LEU A 66 34.44 17.58 -9.90
N ASP A 67 35.17 18.51 -9.29
CA ASP A 67 34.98 18.92 -7.88
C ASP A 67 34.58 20.40 -7.84
N ILE A 68 33.37 20.65 -7.34
CA ILE A 68 32.76 21.98 -7.34
C ILE A 68 32.33 22.41 -5.95
N VAL A 69 32.67 23.65 -5.58
CA VAL A 69 32.11 24.38 -4.43
C VAL A 69 30.98 25.27 -4.92
N VAL A 70 29.75 24.99 -4.47
CA VAL A 70 28.54 25.73 -4.86
C VAL A 70 28.29 26.86 -3.86
N GLY A 71 28.40 28.10 -4.35
CA GLY A 71 28.64 29.22 -3.46
C GLY A 71 27.44 29.89 -2.79
N ASN A 72 26.26 29.95 -3.42
CA ASN A 72 25.10 30.63 -2.82
C ASN A 72 23.75 30.11 -3.32
N ARG A 73 23.49 28.83 -3.10
CA ARG A 73 22.17 28.25 -3.31
C ARG A 73 21.71 27.55 -2.04
N GLU A 74 20.63 28.06 -1.47
CA GLU A 74 19.89 27.39 -0.41
C GLU A 74 18.98 26.34 -1.09
N GLU A 75 18.82 25.17 -0.47
CA GLU A 75 18.00 24.07 -1.00
C GLU A 75 18.48 23.58 -2.39
N TYR A 76 19.73 23.13 -2.49
CA TYR A 76 20.29 22.65 -3.76
C TYR A 76 19.61 21.35 -4.26
N GLN A 77 19.04 20.56 -3.35
CA GLN A 77 18.30 19.32 -3.61
C GLN A 77 16.98 19.54 -4.36
N SER A 78 16.19 20.56 -4.00
CA SER A 78 14.90 20.86 -4.63
C SER A 78 15.01 21.27 -6.11
N ALA A 79 16.23 21.46 -6.59
CA ALA A 79 16.53 21.64 -8.00
C ALA A 79 16.41 20.36 -8.83
N VAL A 80 16.61 19.21 -8.20
CA VAL A 80 16.53 17.89 -8.82
C VAL A 80 15.07 17.47 -8.80
N ASN A 81 14.42 17.48 -9.96
CA ASN A 81 12.99 17.17 -10.09
C ASN A 81 12.72 15.88 -10.86
N GLU A 82 13.79 15.19 -11.30
CA GLU A 82 13.71 13.97 -12.10
C GLU A 82 14.55 12.87 -11.44
N VAL A 83 13.94 11.69 -11.24
CA VAL A 83 14.58 10.49 -10.68
C VAL A 83 15.82 10.11 -11.48
N ASP A 84 15.73 10.19 -12.81
CA ASP A 84 16.85 9.90 -13.71
C ASP A 84 18.07 10.81 -13.49
N VAL A 85 17.85 12.07 -13.11
CA VAL A 85 18.94 13.01 -12.82
C VAL A 85 19.61 12.60 -11.50
N ALA A 86 18.84 12.38 -10.45
CA ALA A 86 19.35 11.96 -9.14
C ALA A 86 20.15 10.65 -9.25
N ARG A 87 19.62 9.67 -9.98
CA ARG A 87 20.28 8.40 -10.29
C ARG A 87 21.64 8.61 -10.93
N ARG A 88 21.72 9.39 -12.01
CA ARG A 88 22.98 9.66 -12.72
C ARG A 88 23.99 10.43 -11.88
N LEU A 89 23.54 11.45 -11.14
CA LEU A 89 24.39 12.20 -10.22
C LEU A 89 24.99 11.27 -9.16
N SER A 90 24.17 10.39 -8.55
CA SER A 90 24.62 9.42 -7.56
C SER A 90 25.64 8.42 -8.15
N GLU A 91 25.46 7.97 -9.39
CA GLU A 91 26.41 7.11 -10.09
C GLU A 91 27.76 7.80 -10.30
N TYR A 92 27.75 9.07 -10.74
CA TYR A 92 28.98 9.85 -10.90
C TYR A 92 29.68 10.11 -9.57
N TYR A 93 28.94 10.34 -8.50
CA TYR A 93 29.48 10.49 -7.15
C TYR A 93 30.13 9.20 -6.65
N ALA A 94 29.42 8.06 -6.72
CA ALA A 94 29.93 6.76 -6.30
C ALA A 94 31.17 6.32 -7.08
N GLN A 95 31.29 6.73 -8.34
CA GLN A 95 32.47 6.49 -9.19
C GLN A 95 33.64 7.45 -8.90
N ASN A 96 33.54 8.33 -7.89
CA ASN A 96 34.50 9.40 -7.59
C ASN A 96 34.75 10.36 -8.77
N LYS A 97 33.76 10.50 -9.66
CA LYS A 97 33.83 11.43 -10.80
C LYS A 97 33.25 12.80 -10.46
N LEU A 98 32.28 12.86 -9.56
CA LEU A 98 31.64 14.12 -9.17
C LEU A 98 31.76 14.33 -7.67
N THR A 99 32.12 15.54 -7.26
CA THR A 99 32.01 15.99 -5.86
C THR A 99 31.40 17.37 -5.84
N VAL A 100 30.26 17.52 -5.16
CA VAL A 100 29.54 18.78 -5.02
C VAL A 100 29.54 19.19 -3.56
N ARG A 101 30.22 20.29 -3.25
CA ARG A 101 30.41 20.79 -1.89
C ARG A 101 29.51 22.00 -1.66
N LEU A 102 28.73 21.96 -0.59
CA LEU A 102 27.78 23.01 -0.23
C LEU A 102 28.35 23.91 0.88
N LYS A 103 28.12 25.21 0.75
CA LYS A 103 28.61 26.24 1.69
C LYS A 103 27.83 26.23 3.01
N ASN A 104 28.52 26.42 4.13
CA ASN A 104 27.90 26.28 5.46
C ASN A 104 27.52 27.59 6.17
N ARG A 105 28.27 28.67 5.96
CA ARG A 105 28.17 29.89 6.79
C ARG A 105 28.40 31.21 6.07
N LYS A 106 29.14 31.20 4.95
CA LYS A 106 29.51 32.42 4.22
C LYS A 106 28.99 32.37 2.80
N VAL A 107 28.48 33.50 2.32
CA VAL A 107 28.14 33.67 0.91
C VAL A 107 29.43 33.65 0.08
N ILE A 108 29.56 32.68 -0.81
CA ILE A 108 30.70 32.61 -1.75
C ILE A 108 30.24 33.21 -3.09
N HIS A 109 30.79 34.38 -3.42
CA HIS A 109 30.53 35.04 -4.71
C HIS A 109 31.61 34.80 -5.77
N ALA A 110 32.70 34.12 -5.39
CA ALA A 110 33.81 33.81 -6.27
C ALA A 110 33.38 32.91 -7.44
N LYS A 111 34.07 33.07 -8.57
CA LYS A 111 33.91 32.31 -9.81
C LYS A 111 35.30 31.98 -10.32
N LEU A 112 35.80 30.82 -9.90
CA LEU A 112 37.12 30.32 -10.22
C LEU A 112 36.95 28.95 -10.86
N TYR A 113 37.68 28.69 -11.93
CA TYR A 113 37.70 27.39 -12.59
C TYR A 113 39.15 27.04 -12.89
N ARG A 114 39.53 25.80 -12.60
CA ARG A 114 40.84 25.24 -12.91
C ARG A 114 40.61 23.96 -13.71
N ALA A 115 40.86 24.04 -15.00
CA ALA A 115 40.71 22.94 -15.94
C ALA A 115 42.07 22.29 -16.18
N VAL A 116 42.22 21.03 -15.79
CA VAL A 116 43.41 20.22 -16.04
C VAL A 116 43.24 19.52 -17.39
N ASN A 117 44.13 19.83 -18.33
CA ASN A 117 44.14 19.27 -19.67
C ASN A 117 45.20 18.15 -19.78
N PRO A 118 45.13 17.29 -20.82
CA PRO A 118 46.17 16.32 -21.12
C PRO A 118 47.56 16.97 -21.30
N GLY A 119 48.60 16.27 -20.86
CA GLY A 119 50.00 16.70 -21.06
C GLY A 119 50.49 17.80 -20.10
N ASP A 120 50.06 17.75 -18.84
CA ASP A 120 50.47 18.65 -17.74
C ASP A 120 50.16 20.13 -17.99
N LYS A 121 49.13 20.43 -18.79
CA LYS A 121 48.65 21.78 -19.06
C LYS A 121 47.42 22.11 -18.22
N VAL A 122 47.32 23.35 -17.76
CA VAL A 122 46.16 23.83 -17.02
C VAL A 122 45.64 25.15 -17.59
N THR A 123 44.32 25.27 -17.64
CA THR A 123 43.60 26.49 -17.99
C THR A 123 42.93 27.03 -16.71
N LEU A 124 43.37 28.18 -16.24
CA LEU A 124 42.86 28.83 -15.04
C LEU A 124 41.96 29.99 -15.44
N ILE A 125 40.73 30.03 -14.92
CA ILE A 125 39.72 31.00 -15.32
C ILE A 125 39.19 31.71 -14.09
N ALA A 126 39.22 33.04 -14.11
CA ALA A 126 38.59 33.89 -13.11
C ALA A 126 37.72 34.94 -13.80
N GLY A 127 36.49 35.16 -13.33
CA GLY A 127 35.61 36.11 -13.99
C GLY A 127 34.22 36.27 -13.40
N SER A 128 33.28 36.66 -14.25
CA SER A 128 31.85 36.84 -13.91
C SER A 128 30.90 35.67 -14.27
N PRO A 129 31.24 34.68 -15.13
CA PRO A 129 30.34 33.56 -15.41
C PRO A 129 29.99 32.67 -14.21
N ASN A 130 28.70 32.37 -14.06
CA ASN A 130 28.19 31.27 -13.23
C ASN A 130 27.81 30.07 -14.11
N LEU A 131 27.64 28.89 -13.49
CA LEU A 131 26.99 27.75 -14.14
C LEU A 131 25.48 27.90 -14.03
N SER A 132 24.87 28.60 -15.00
CA SER A 132 23.45 28.96 -14.97
C SER A 132 22.93 29.17 -16.38
N TYR A 133 21.79 28.56 -16.74
CA TYR A 133 21.13 28.77 -18.02
C TYR A 133 20.67 30.22 -18.20
N ASN A 134 20.18 30.83 -17.12
CA ASN A 134 19.62 32.18 -17.15
C ASN A 134 20.68 33.29 -17.27
N SER A 135 21.91 33.04 -16.82
CA SER A 135 23.01 34.02 -16.84
C SER A 135 23.52 34.34 -18.25
N TRP A 136 23.13 33.59 -19.28
CA TRP A 136 23.63 33.76 -20.66
C TRP A 136 22.66 34.44 -21.62
N ARG A 137 21.39 34.66 -21.23
CA ARG A 137 20.39 35.27 -22.13
C ARG A 137 20.48 36.79 -22.20
N ASN A 138 20.85 37.45 -21.09
CA ASN A 138 20.77 38.91 -20.94
C ASN A 138 22.06 39.56 -20.42
N GLN A 139 23.14 38.80 -20.22
CA GLN A 139 24.39 39.32 -19.65
C GLN A 139 25.58 39.04 -20.58
N THR A 140 26.50 40.00 -20.64
CA THR A 140 27.81 39.82 -21.27
C THR A 140 28.83 39.60 -20.16
N ASN A 141 29.49 38.45 -20.17
CA ASN A 141 30.43 38.09 -19.13
C ASN A 141 31.87 38.41 -19.53
N GLN A 142 32.71 38.63 -18.53
CA GLN A 142 34.15 38.82 -18.72
C GLN A 142 34.92 37.77 -17.93
N VAL A 143 35.95 37.22 -18.57
CA VAL A 143 36.87 36.28 -17.95
C VAL A 143 38.30 36.67 -18.22
N THR A 144 39.15 36.34 -17.26
CA THR A 144 40.59 36.27 -17.42
C THR A 144 40.97 34.80 -17.45
N VAL A 145 41.66 34.39 -18.52
CA VAL A 145 42.15 33.04 -18.72
C VAL A 145 43.67 33.04 -18.59
N PHE A 146 44.22 32.08 -17.87
CA PHE A 146 45.64 31.82 -17.81
C PHE A 146 45.92 30.41 -18.32
N GLU A 147 46.76 30.30 -19.33
CA GLU A 147 47.29 29.00 -19.77
C GLU A 147 48.71 28.83 -19.23
N THR A 148 48.93 27.73 -18.51
CA THR A 148 50.22 27.44 -17.89
C THR A 148 50.41 25.94 -17.67
N ASP A 149 51.54 25.57 -17.08
CA ASP A 149 51.84 24.18 -16.71
C ASP A 149 51.30 23.88 -15.31
N GLN A 150 50.89 22.62 -15.10
CA GLN A 150 50.52 22.11 -13.78
C GLN A 150 51.70 22.25 -12.81
N GLY A 151 51.44 22.70 -11.59
CA GLY A 151 52.46 22.96 -10.57
C GLY A 151 53.25 24.26 -10.77
N SER A 152 52.93 25.06 -11.80
CA SER A 152 53.42 26.43 -11.88
C SER A 152 52.93 27.26 -10.69
N LYS A 153 53.60 28.37 -10.37
CA LYS A 153 53.16 29.22 -9.24
C LYS A 153 51.74 29.78 -9.41
N PHE A 154 51.28 30.00 -10.66
CA PHE A 154 49.90 30.42 -10.92
C PHE A 154 48.92 29.30 -10.63
N ASP A 155 49.23 28.08 -11.08
CA ASP A 155 48.44 26.89 -10.77
C ASP A 155 48.37 26.63 -9.27
N THR A 156 49.51 26.62 -8.58
CA THR A 156 49.59 26.46 -7.12
C THR A 156 48.74 27.50 -6.40
N ARG A 157 48.75 28.76 -6.85
CA ARG A 157 47.95 29.82 -6.22
C ARG A 157 46.44 29.63 -6.44
N PHE A 158 46.04 29.16 -7.62
CA PHE A 158 44.64 28.82 -7.89
C PHE A 158 44.18 27.65 -7.03
N VAL A 159 45.01 26.60 -6.88
CA VAL A 159 44.74 25.47 -5.99
C VAL A 159 44.55 25.97 -4.55
N GLU A 160 45.47 26.77 -4.03
CA GLU A 160 45.34 27.36 -2.68
C GLU A 160 44.02 28.12 -2.48
N TRP A 161 43.59 28.91 -3.47
CA TRP A 161 42.31 29.63 -3.38
C TRP A 161 41.11 28.70 -3.39
N ILE A 162 41.10 27.68 -4.24
CA ILE A 162 40.01 26.71 -4.29
C ILE A 162 39.94 25.93 -2.96
N GLU A 163 41.08 25.49 -2.43
CA GLU A 163 41.17 24.83 -1.11
C GLU A 163 40.67 25.73 0.03
N ASP A 164 41.01 27.03 0.02
CA ASP A 164 40.46 27.99 0.97
C ASP A 164 38.92 28.02 0.92
N PHE A 165 38.31 27.89 -0.27
CA PHE A 165 36.86 27.83 -0.42
C PHE A 165 36.26 26.50 0.01
N ARG A 166 36.93 25.37 -0.26
CA ARG A 166 36.56 24.04 0.25
C ARG A 166 36.56 24.01 1.78
N GLY A 167 37.44 24.77 2.44
CA GLY A 167 37.42 24.94 3.89
C GLY A 167 36.16 25.61 4.46
N TYR A 168 35.28 26.18 3.62
CA TYR A 168 33.98 26.74 4.02
C TYR A 168 32.79 25.81 3.73
N THR A 169 33.04 24.55 3.42
CA THR A 169 32.01 23.52 3.17
C THR A 169 32.12 22.43 4.22
N ASP A 170 30.99 22.03 4.81
CA ASP A 170 30.88 20.89 5.73
C ASP A 170 29.82 19.88 5.27
N ASP A 171 29.30 20.05 4.05
CA ASP A 171 28.23 19.25 3.48
C ASP A 171 28.55 18.89 2.02
N ILE A 172 28.32 17.62 1.67
CA ILE A 172 28.51 17.04 0.34
C ILE A 172 27.14 16.59 -0.16
N PHE A 173 26.67 17.23 -1.23
CA PHE A 173 25.28 17.17 -1.71
C PHE A 173 24.71 15.76 -1.97
N LEU A 174 25.56 14.78 -2.32
CA LEU A 174 25.14 13.42 -2.69
C LEU A 174 25.56 12.36 -1.68
N GLU A 175 26.19 12.77 -0.57
CA GLU A 175 26.68 11.86 0.46
C GLU A 175 25.52 11.14 1.14
N ASP A 176 24.44 11.85 1.47
CA ASP A 176 23.24 11.29 2.10
C ASP A 176 22.50 10.27 1.20
N LEU A 177 22.34 10.57 -0.09
CA LEU A 177 21.74 9.66 -1.07
C LEU A 177 22.64 8.44 -1.28
N ALA A 178 23.95 8.63 -1.34
CA ALA A 178 24.89 7.53 -1.49
C ALA A 178 24.82 6.57 -0.29
N ASP A 179 24.83 7.10 0.94
CA ASP A 179 24.68 6.31 2.16
C ASP A 179 23.36 5.50 2.15
N ARG A 180 22.23 6.15 1.81
CA ARG A 180 20.92 5.48 1.69
C ARG A 180 20.93 4.36 0.66
N LEU A 181 21.62 4.56 -0.47
CA LEU A 181 21.73 3.59 -1.56
C LEU A 181 22.67 2.42 -1.23
N GLU A 182 23.67 2.60 -0.37
CA GLU A 182 24.51 1.50 0.12
C GLU A 182 23.73 0.54 1.03
N GLU A 183 22.73 1.04 1.73
CA GLU A 183 21.85 0.27 2.61
C GLU A 183 20.70 -0.45 1.89
N ALA A 184 20.58 -0.33 0.57
CA ALA A 184 19.49 -0.94 -0.19
C ALA A 184 19.79 -2.41 -0.52
N ASP A 185 18.83 -3.31 -0.26
CA ASP A 185 18.96 -4.75 -0.46
C ASP A 185 18.83 -5.16 -1.94
N ASP A 186 18.06 -4.39 -2.74
CA ASP A 186 17.85 -4.64 -4.16
C ASP A 186 17.63 -3.38 -5.01
N GLU A 187 17.53 -3.57 -6.33
CA GLU A 187 17.39 -2.47 -7.30
C GLU A 187 16.05 -1.73 -7.20
N GLU A 188 14.99 -2.39 -6.73
CA GLU A 188 13.67 -1.76 -6.56
C GLU A 188 13.67 -0.84 -5.33
N GLU A 189 14.31 -1.26 -4.23
CA GLU A 189 14.53 -0.42 -3.06
C GLU A 189 15.46 0.76 -3.37
N ARG A 190 16.49 0.55 -4.20
CA ARG A 190 17.36 1.64 -4.69
C ARG A 190 16.55 2.68 -5.45
N GLU A 191 15.69 2.26 -6.39
CA GLU A 191 14.87 3.19 -7.18
C GLU A 191 13.89 3.96 -6.29
N ARG A 192 13.24 3.28 -5.34
CA ARG A 192 12.35 3.91 -4.36
C ARG A 192 13.09 4.92 -3.48
N LYS A 193 14.30 4.62 -3.03
CA LYS A 193 15.12 5.55 -2.22
C LYS A 193 15.53 6.80 -3.02
N ILE A 194 15.79 6.66 -4.33
CA ILE A 194 16.04 7.81 -5.21
C ILE A 194 14.77 8.65 -5.36
N GLU A 195 13.61 8.03 -5.59
CA GLU A 195 12.32 8.73 -5.65
C GLU A 195 12.06 9.56 -4.39
N LEU A 196 12.24 8.95 -3.21
CA LEU A 196 12.04 9.62 -1.92
C LEU A 196 13.03 10.77 -1.67
N TRP A 197 14.28 10.62 -2.13
CA TRP A 197 15.28 11.67 -2.03
C TRP A 197 14.99 12.83 -2.97
N VAL A 198 14.51 12.58 -4.20
CA VAL A 198 14.04 13.63 -5.12
C VAL A 198 12.87 14.41 -4.52
N ASP A 199 11.96 13.71 -3.85
CA ASP A 199 10.82 14.30 -3.16
C ASP A 199 11.20 15.01 -1.83
N ASN A 200 12.48 15.01 -1.44
CA ASN A 200 13.00 15.61 -0.19
C ASN A 200 12.35 15.01 1.08
N ARG A 201 12.11 13.69 1.07
CA ARG A 201 11.43 12.96 2.17
C ARG A 201 12.41 12.07 2.93
N ASP A 202 12.26 12.09 4.26
CA ASP A 202 13.06 11.30 5.22
C ASP A 202 12.31 10.05 5.73
N THR A 203 11.23 9.68 5.04
CA THR A 203 10.41 8.50 5.34
C THR A 203 10.20 7.67 4.08
N SER A 204 10.08 6.36 4.23
CA SER A 204 9.79 5.43 3.15
C SER A 204 8.33 5.51 2.65
N LEU A 205 7.43 6.17 3.38
CA LEU A 205 6.01 6.25 3.06
C LEU A 205 5.74 7.12 1.83
N THR A 206 4.53 7.07 1.27
CA THR A 206 4.07 8.06 0.27
C THR A 206 3.50 9.30 0.97
N GLU A 207 3.40 10.46 0.30
CA GLU A 207 2.81 11.70 0.86
C GLU A 207 1.41 11.42 1.46
N ARG A 208 0.65 10.57 0.75
CA ARG A 208 -0.62 10.02 1.22
C ARG A 208 -0.46 9.20 2.50
N GLY A 209 0.44 8.22 2.49
CA GLY A 209 0.72 7.36 3.64
C GLY A 209 1.07 8.18 4.89
N GLU A 210 2.02 9.12 4.79
CA GLU A 210 2.38 10.01 5.90
C GLU A 210 1.18 10.76 6.49
N LEU A 211 0.34 11.36 5.63
CA LEU A 211 -0.81 12.13 6.10
C LEU A 211 -1.81 11.24 6.85
N HIS A 212 -2.07 10.05 6.33
CA HIS A 212 -3.03 9.12 6.91
C HIS A 212 -2.51 8.42 8.17
N THR A 213 -1.22 8.12 8.25
CA THR A 213 -0.55 7.66 9.48
C THR A 213 -0.60 8.73 10.55
N LYS A 214 -0.20 9.98 10.26
CA LYS A 214 -0.29 11.10 11.22
C LYS A 214 -1.72 11.28 11.75
N ALA A 215 -2.72 11.12 10.88
CA ALA A 215 -4.11 11.18 11.31
C ALA A 215 -4.54 9.98 12.16
N ALA A 216 -3.97 8.79 11.92
CA ALA A 216 -4.18 7.62 12.76
C ALA A 216 -3.65 7.84 14.17
N GLU A 217 -2.42 8.34 14.31
CA GLU A 217 -1.80 8.64 15.60
C GLU A 217 -2.63 9.63 16.41
N GLU A 218 -3.20 10.65 15.76
CA GLU A 218 -4.11 11.60 16.42
C GLU A 218 -5.46 10.95 16.79
N LEU A 219 -6.01 10.09 15.93
CA LEU A 219 -7.25 9.35 16.23
C LEU A 219 -7.06 8.32 17.35
N GLU A 220 -5.90 7.69 17.45
CA GLU A 220 -5.53 6.80 18.56
C GLU A 220 -5.53 7.54 19.90
N LYS A 221 -5.00 8.77 19.94
CA LYS A 221 -5.05 9.62 21.15
C LYS A 221 -6.50 9.90 21.54
N VAL A 222 -7.35 10.24 20.58
CA VAL A 222 -8.79 10.44 20.80
C VAL A 222 -9.44 9.15 21.32
N GLY A 223 -9.16 8.00 20.71
CA GLY A 223 -9.68 6.69 21.13
C GLY A 223 -9.24 6.30 22.54
N ALA A 224 -7.99 6.59 22.91
CA ALA A 224 -7.45 6.34 24.24
C ALA A 224 -8.13 7.22 25.31
N ASP A 225 -8.40 8.48 25.01
CA ASP A 225 -9.12 9.39 25.91
C ASP A 225 -10.59 8.98 26.07
N ILE A 226 -11.26 8.56 24.99
CA ILE A 226 -12.61 7.98 25.05
C ILE A 226 -12.62 6.72 25.94
N THR A 227 -11.65 5.82 25.74
CA THR A 227 -11.55 4.58 26.52
C THR A 227 -11.34 4.85 28.01
N ARG A 228 -10.45 5.79 28.36
CA ARG A 228 -10.22 6.20 29.76
C ARG A 228 -11.51 6.71 30.40
N THR A 229 -12.25 7.56 29.70
CA THR A 229 -13.50 8.17 30.17
C THR A 229 -14.57 7.12 30.45
N VAL A 230 -14.70 6.11 29.58
CA VAL A 230 -15.69 5.03 29.71
C VAL A 230 -15.35 4.10 30.88
N VAL A 231 -14.08 3.75 31.06
CA VAL A 231 -13.64 2.89 32.17
C VAL A 231 -13.83 3.57 33.53
N GLU A 232 -13.68 4.90 33.62
CA GLU A 232 -13.96 5.65 34.85
C GLU A 232 -15.46 5.67 35.20
N SER A 233 -16.36 5.54 34.22
CA SER A 233 -17.81 5.51 34.43
C SER A 233 -18.40 4.16 34.86
N ASP A 234 -17.64 3.07 34.78
CA ASP A 234 -18.07 1.72 35.23
C ASP A 234 -17.89 1.51 36.76
N ASP A 235 -17.51 2.53 37.54
CA ASP A 235 -17.46 2.47 39.00
C ASP A 235 -18.89 2.55 39.61
N PRO A 236 -19.40 1.51 40.30
CA PRO A 236 -20.82 1.40 40.68
C PRO A 236 -21.34 2.46 41.66
N GLU A 237 -20.48 3.35 42.20
CA GLU A 237 -20.86 4.39 43.15
C GLU A 237 -21.18 5.77 42.50
N GLU A 238 -20.93 5.98 41.20
CA GLU A 238 -21.20 7.26 40.49
C GLU A 238 -22.11 7.11 39.25
N GLY A 239 -23.10 6.22 39.31
CA GLY A 239 -24.11 6.09 38.26
C GLY A 239 -25.16 7.22 38.26
N ASP A 240 -24.78 8.47 37.93
CA ASP A 240 -25.68 9.48 37.30
C ASP A 240 -25.00 10.83 36.93
N GLU A 241 -23.66 10.92 36.84
CA GLU A 241 -23.00 12.18 36.42
C GLU A 241 -22.48 12.11 34.97
N THR A 242 -23.04 12.97 34.12
CA THR A 242 -22.49 13.36 32.81
C THR A 242 -20.97 13.58 32.94
N VAL A 243 -20.17 12.77 32.25
CA VAL A 243 -18.71 12.87 32.35
C VAL A 243 -18.21 14.03 31.50
N TYR A 244 -17.65 15.05 32.16
CA TYR A 244 -17.04 16.23 31.53
C TYR A 244 -15.56 15.97 31.27
N VAL A 245 -15.10 16.14 30.03
CA VAL A 245 -13.67 16.30 29.73
C VAL A 245 -13.37 17.79 29.58
N GLU A 246 -12.65 18.39 30.53
CA GLU A 246 -12.06 19.72 30.36
C GLU A 246 -10.67 19.59 29.72
N GLN A 247 -10.57 19.78 28.41
CA GLN A 247 -9.65 20.77 27.82
C GLN A 247 -9.89 20.99 26.31
N GLY A 248 -10.13 22.26 25.95
CA GLY A 248 -10.30 22.76 24.58
C GLY A 248 -11.77 23.06 24.29
N GLU A 249 -12.08 24.33 23.99
CA GLU A 249 -13.44 24.80 23.71
C GLU A 249 -14.16 23.91 22.67
N ASP A 250 -15.35 23.41 23.04
CA ASP A 250 -16.42 22.87 22.17
C ASP A 250 -16.44 21.37 21.80
N GLY A 251 -16.16 20.43 22.72
CA GLY A 251 -16.43 19.00 22.51
C GLY A 251 -17.11 18.30 23.70
N GLU A 252 -18.44 18.12 23.65
CA GLU A 252 -19.16 17.26 24.61
C GLU A 252 -19.12 15.80 24.14
N ILE A 253 -18.58 14.88 24.97
CA ILE A 253 -18.81 13.45 24.79
C ILE A 253 -20.25 13.16 25.19
N LEU A 254 -21.08 12.75 24.23
CA LEU A 254 -22.44 12.32 24.51
C LEU A 254 -22.51 10.81 24.33
N PRO A 255 -22.85 10.02 25.38
CA PRO A 255 -23.16 8.62 25.21
C PRO A 255 -24.35 8.49 24.25
N GLU A 256 -24.26 7.56 23.29
CA GLU A 256 -25.47 7.17 22.56
C GLU A 256 -26.31 6.32 23.51
N ASN A 257 -27.44 6.87 23.96
CA ASN A 257 -28.45 6.12 24.72
C ASN A 257 -29.02 5.00 23.84
N GLU A 258 -28.32 3.88 23.77
CA GLU A 258 -28.89 2.56 23.56
C GLU A 258 -28.56 1.76 24.82
N ASP A 259 -29.59 1.13 25.38
CA ASP A 259 -29.62 0.45 26.67
C ASP A 259 -28.26 -0.17 27.05
N GLY A 260 -27.72 0.24 28.21
CA GLY A 260 -26.37 -0.09 28.71
C GLY A 260 -26.17 -1.56 29.08
N GLU A 261 -26.48 -2.47 28.17
CA GLU A 261 -26.34 -3.93 28.30
C GLU A 261 -25.45 -4.53 27.19
N GLY A 262 -24.58 -3.74 26.54
CA GLY A 262 -23.69 -4.23 25.48
C GLY A 262 -22.20 -4.12 25.80
N ASP A 263 -21.42 -5.16 25.48
CA ASP A 263 -19.95 -5.21 25.59
C ASP A 263 -19.20 -4.31 24.56
N VAL A 264 -19.93 -3.55 23.73
CA VAL A 264 -19.40 -2.62 22.72
C VAL A 264 -19.70 -1.18 23.13
N THR A 265 -18.65 -0.37 23.29
CA THR A 265 -18.79 1.04 23.66
C THR A 265 -19.12 1.91 22.45
N SER A 266 -20.21 2.69 22.56
CA SER A 266 -20.70 3.62 21.54
C SER A 266 -20.64 5.07 22.03
N VAL A 267 -19.91 5.92 21.30
CA VAL A 267 -19.71 7.33 21.66
C VAL A 267 -19.86 8.23 20.44
N LYS A 268 -20.55 9.37 20.59
CA LYS A 268 -20.46 10.46 19.62
C LYS A 268 -19.25 11.34 19.94
N THR A 269 -18.48 11.71 18.91
CA THR A 269 -17.33 12.59 19.00
C THR A 269 -17.56 13.97 18.36
N PRO A 270 -18.70 14.67 18.60
CA PRO A 270 -18.91 16.00 18.05
C PRO A 270 -17.94 16.96 18.77
N GLY A 271 -17.15 17.71 18.00
CA GLY A 271 -16.19 18.68 18.54
C GLY A 271 -14.74 18.19 18.65
N TYR A 272 -14.47 16.89 18.49
CA TYR A 272 -13.10 16.40 18.39
C TYR A 272 -12.47 16.81 17.07
N SER A 273 -11.24 17.32 17.14
CA SER A 273 -10.43 17.65 15.97
C SER A 273 -9.05 17.00 16.07
N ILE A 274 -8.51 16.62 14.92
CA ILE A 274 -7.14 16.14 14.79
C ILE A 274 -6.29 17.23 14.15
N THR A 275 -5.08 17.44 14.65
CA THR A 275 -4.13 18.41 14.09
C THR A 275 -2.99 17.68 13.42
N LEU A 276 -2.90 17.83 12.09
CA LEU A 276 -1.91 17.18 11.25
C LEU A 276 -0.79 18.15 10.90
N SER A 277 0.46 17.76 11.13
CA SER A 277 1.62 18.53 10.65
C SER A 277 1.84 18.30 9.15
N THR A 278 1.82 19.39 8.37
CA THR A 278 2.13 19.42 6.93
C THR A 278 3.51 19.98 6.62
N GLN A 279 4.33 20.27 7.64
CA GLN A 279 5.65 20.90 7.50
C GLN A 279 6.62 20.14 6.59
N SER A 280 6.46 18.82 6.47
CA SER A 280 7.27 17.91 5.63
C SER A 280 6.55 17.46 4.35
N LEU A 281 5.38 18.03 4.05
CA LEU A 281 4.47 17.58 3.00
C LEU A 281 4.23 18.75 2.01
N ASP A 282 5.03 18.83 0.95
CA ASP A 282 5.00 19.92 -0.04
C ASP A 282 4.39 19.54 -1.41
N GLY A 283 3.96 18.28 -1.54
CA GLY A 283 3.40 17.70 -2.75
C GLY A 283 2.00 18.18 -3.15
N GLY A 284 1.54 17.69 -4.30
CA GLY A 284 0.24 18.04 -4.87
C GLY A 284 -0.94 17.38 -4.14
N TYR A 285 -0.71 16.20 -3.54
CA TYR A 285 -1.79 15.43 -2.90
C TYR A 285 -2.28 16.10 -1.62
N VAL A 286 -1.39 16.57 -0.75
CA VAL A 286 -1.77 17.24 0.50
C VAL A 286 -2.49 18.55 0.21
N LYS A 287 -2.09 19.28 -0.84
CA LYS A 287 -2.83 20.47 -1.29
C LYS A 287 -4.25 20.12 -1.73
N ASP A 288 -4.46 19.01 -2.42
CA ASP A 288 -5.79 18.56 -2.81
C ASP A 288 -6.64 18.17 -1.59
N VAL A 289 -6.05 17.45 -0.63
CA VAL A 289 -6.72 17.08 0.63
C VAL A 289 -7.06 18.32 1.47
N GLU A 290 -6.12 19.24 1.64
CA GLU A 290 -6.36 20.52 2.31
C GLU A 290 -7.49 21.29 1.65
N ASN A 291 -7.51 21.38 0.32
CA ASN A 291 -8.56 22.08 -0.42
C ASN A 291 -9.94 21.44 -0.25
N GLU A 292 -9.99 20.11 -0.17
CA GLU A 292 -11.23 19.40 0.08
C GLU A 292 -11.71 19.58 1.53
N LEU A 293 -10.82 19.37 2.51
CA LEU A 293 -11.15 19.47 3.92
C LEU A 293 -11.43 20.92 4.36
N LYS A 294 -10.78 21.93 3.77
CA LYS A 294 -11.13 23.36 3.94
C LYS A 294 -12.60 23.62 3.64
N ARG A 295 -13.15 23.00 2.58
CA ARG A 295 -14.57 23.16 2.21
C ARG A 295 -15.52 22.50 3.21
N ARG A 296 -14.97 21.68 4.12
CA ARG A 296 -15.68 20.92 5.14
C ARG A 296 -15.44 21.47 6.56
N GLY A 297 -14.81 22.64 6.67
CA GLY A 297 -14.59 23.30 7.96
C GLY A 297 -13.26 22.99 8.63
N ALA A 298 -12.30 22.36 7.93
CA ALA A 298 -10.93 22.28 8.42
C ALA A 298 -10.26 23.67 8.44
N ASP A 299 -9.53 23.95 9.51
CA ASP A 299 -8.64 25.10 9.60
C ASP A 299 -7.24 24.68 9.12
N VAL A 300 -6.69 25.43 8.15
CA VAL A 300 -5.43 25.08 7.50
C VAL A 300 -4.49 26.25 7.57
N GLY A 301 -3.46 26.09 8.38
CA GLY A 301 -2.33 26.98 8.51
C GLY A 301 -1.23 26.68 7.48
N PRO A 302 -0.08 27.38 7.59
CA PRO A 302 1.05 27.21 6.66
C PRO A 302 1.67 25.81 6.68
N ASN A 303 1.73 25.19 7.87
CA ASN A 303 2.42 23.91 8.12
C ASN A 303 1.57 22.94 8.96
N THR A 304 0.29 23.25 9.17
CA THR A 304 -0.61 22.45 10.02
C THR A 304 -2.03 22.49 9.47
N MET A 305 -2.75 21.39 9.58
CA MET A 305 -4.16 21.28 9.23
C MET A 305 -4.93 20.67 10.40
N THR A 306 -5.87 21.41 10.96
CA THR A 306 -6.79 20.96 12.02
C THR A 306 -8.14 20.62 11.40
N VAL A 307 -8.59 19.38 11.58
CA VAL A 307 -9.78 18.83 10.92
C VAL A 307 -10.71 18.23 11.97
N PRO A 308 -12.02 18.51 11.95
CA PRO A 308 -12.98 17.74 12.75
C PRO A 308 -12.91 16.25 12.40
N VAL A 309 -12.87 15.37 13.41
CA VAL A 309 -12.73 13.91 13.24
C VAL A 309 -13.74 13.36 12.23
N GLY A 310 -15.01 13.76 12.35
CA GLY A 310 -16.07 13.29 11.46
C GLY A 310 -15.94 13.75 10.01
N GLU A 311 -15.32 14.90 9.75
CA GLU A 311 -15.08 15.35 8.38
C GLU A 311 -13.90 14.63 7.73
N TYR A 312 -12.87 14.30 8.52
CA TYR A 312 -11.75 13.49 8.06
C TYR A 312 -12.17 12.05 7.72
N THR A 313 -12.88 11.37 8.61
CA THR A 313 -13.35 9.99 8.34
C THR A 313 -14.46 9.98 7.28
N GLY A 314 -15.30 11.02 7.24
CA GLY A 314 -16.24 11.25 6.15
C GLY A 314 -15.55 11.47 4.80
N TYR A 315 -14.36 12.08 4.77
CA TYR A 315 -13.52 12.14 3.56
C TYR A 315 -13.06 10.74 3.14
N LEU A 316 -12.53 9.93 4.06
CA LEU A 316 -12.12 8.55 3.78
C LEU A 316 -13.26 7.71 3.18
N LYS A 317 -14.44 7.76 3.79
CA LYS A 317 -15.62 7.01 3.33
C LYS A 317 -16.07 7.47 1.94
N ARG A 318 -16.05 8.77 1.65
CA ARG A 318 -16.45 9.28 0.33
C ARG A 318 -15.43 8.98 -0.75
N GLN A 319 -14.15 9.15 -0.46
CA GLN A 319 -13.09 9.00 -1.44
C GLN A 319 -12.71 7.55 -1.70
N TYR A 320 -12.77 6.72 -0.65
CA TYR A 320 -12.26 5.35 -0.69
C TYR A 320 -13.32 4.29 -0.38
N SER A 321 -14.53 4.66 0.06
CA SER A 321 -15.61 3.74 0.48
C SER A 321 -15.22 2.81 1.62
N VAL A 322 -14.35 3.28 2.52
CA VAL A 322 -14.01 2.59 3.76
C VAL A 322 -14.01 3.58 4.92
N PRO A 323 -14.49 3.19 6.11
CA PRO A 323 -14.28 3.95 7.32
C PRO A 323 -12.83 3.81 7.81
N LYS A 324 -12.50 4.55 8.89
CA LYS A 324 -11.24 4.35 9.61
C LYS A 324 -11.46 3.28 10.68
N LEU A 325 -10.79 2.15 10.53
CA LEU A 325 -10.68 1.09 11.54
C LEU A 325 -9.21 0.90 11.83
N TRP A 326 -8.83 0.84 13.10
CA TRP A 326 -7.46 0.57 13.53
C TRP A 326 -7.46 -0.34 14.75
N ILE A 327 -6.31 -0.95 14.98
CA ILE A 327 -6.03 -1.79 16.14
C ILE A 327 -4.97 -1.06 16.96
N ASP A 328 -5.27 -0.79 18.22
CA ASP A 328 -4.25 -0.35 19.17
C ASP A 328 -3.63 -1.58 19.89
N HIS A 329 -2.92 -1.38 21.00
CA HIS A 329 -2.22 -2.46 21.69
C HIS A 329 -3.15 -3.58 22.20
N GLU A 330 -4.44 -3.31 22.42
CA GLU A 330 -5.39 -4.27 23.01
C GLU A 330 -6.82 -4.23 22.43
N ARG A 331 -7.17 -3.25 21.60
CA ARG A 331 -8.55 -2.97 21.17
C ARG A 331 -8.64 -2.62 19.69
N VAL A 332 -9.80 -2.95 19.11
CA VAL A 332 -10.23 -2.52 17.78
C VAL A 332 -11.10 -1.28 17.91
N HIS A 333 -10.77 -0.23 17.18
CA HIS A 333 -11.51 1.02 17.13
C HIS A 333 -12.05 1.28 15.73
N LEU A 334 -13.31 1.71 15.65
CA LEU A 334 -13.96 2.12 14.41
C LEU A 334 -14.45 3.56 14.54
N GLN A 335 -14.07 4.41 13.58
CA GLN A 335 -14.59 5.76 13.43
C GLN A 335 -15.27 5.92 12.06
N ASP A 336 -16.56 6.24 12.09
CA ASP A 336 -17.37 6.56 10.90
C ASP A 336 -18.16 7.85 11.13
N GLY A 337 -17.70 8.94 10.50
CA GLY A 337 -18.24 10.26 10.78
C GLY A 337 -18.03 10.63 12.26
N GLU A 338 -19.09 11.08 12.92
CA GLU A 338 -19.08 11.45 14.33
C GLU A 338 -19.24 10.25 15.28
N HIS A 339 -19.39 9.02 14.76
CA HIS A 339 -19.61 7.84 15.57
C HIS A 339 -18.30 7.09 15.80
N HIS A 340 -17.95 6.89 17.07
CA HIS A 340 -16.85 6.05 17.52
C HIS A 340 -17.40 4.74 18.12
N ARG A 341 -16.76 3.62 17.81
CA ARG A 341 -17.04 2.31 18.41
C ARG A 341 -15.75 1.65 18.87
N VAL A 342 -15.77 1.10 20.08
CA VAL A 342 -14.75 0.16 20.54
C VAL A 342 -15.29 -1.25 20.32
N LEU A 343 -14.76 -1.93 19.29
CA LEU A 343 -15.23 -3.23 18.81
C LEU A 343 -14.46 -4.39 19.48
N THR A 344 -14.16 -4.25 20.76
CA THR A 344 -13.46 -5.27 21.55
C THR A 344 -14.10 -5.32 22.93
N ALA A 345 -14.61 -6.49 23.29
CA ALA A 345 -15.34 -6.67 24.54
C ALA A 345 -14.42 -6.38 25.74
N ASN A 346 -14.95 -5.68 26.75
CA ASN A 346 -14.23 -5.41 27.99
C ASN A 346 -14.15 -6.67 28.86
N SER A 347 -15.19 -7.50 28.82
CA SER A 347 -15.34 -8.66 29.69
C SER A 347 -15.39 -9.97 28.89
N ALA A 348 -15.42 -11.10 29.60
CA ALA A 348 -15.72 -12.36 28.94
C ALA A 348 -17.21 -12.42 28.64
N PRO A 349 -17.63 -13.01 27.51
CA PRO A 349 -19.04 -13.08 27.15
C PRO A 349 -19.89 -13.72 28.24
N ASP A 350 -21.13 -13.25 28.39
CA ASP A 350 -22.17 -14.05 29.01
C ASP A 350 -22.63 -15.15 28.04
N SER A 351 -22.92 -16.33 28.58
CA SER A 351 -23.31 -17.51 27.81
C SER A 351 -24.60 -17.29 27.01
N GLU A 352 -25.56 -16.52 27.53
CA GLU A 352 -26.84 -16.24 26.86
C GLU A 352 -26.63 -15.31 25.67
N THR A 353 -25.84 -14.25 25.83
CA THR A 353 -25.51 -13.32 24.73
C THR A 353 -24.78 -14.01 23.58
N VAL A 354 -23.83 -14.91 23.88
CA VAL A 354 -23.13 -15.66 22.82
C VAL A 354 -24.06 -16.64 22.13
N ASP A 355 -24.99 -17.29 22.85
CA ASP A 355 -25.98 -18.17 22.23
C ASP A 355 -26.88 -17.39 21.25
N GLU A 356 -27.34 -16.20 21.63
CA GLU A 356 -28.14 -15.30 20.77
C GLU A 356 -27.34 -14.82 19.55
N ASP A 357 -26.09 -14.39 19.73
CA ASP A 357 -25.21 -13.94 18.65
C ASP A 357 -24.93 -15.06 17.63
N LEU A 358 -24.67 -16.28 18.11
CA LEU A 358 -24.47 -17.46 17.28
C LEU A 358 -25.77 -17.87 16.58
N GLU A 359 -26.91 -17.81 17.28
CA GLU A 359 -28.22 -18.06 16.68
C GLU A 359 -28.52 -17.09 15.54
N ASN A 360 -28.18 -15.81 15.69
CA ASN A 360 -28.38 -14.83 14.63
C ASN A 360 -27.57 -15.17 13.35
N ILE A 361 -26.29 -15.57 13.51
CA ILE A 361 -25.46 -16.06 12.39
C ILE A 361 -26.08 -17.29 11.74
N GLU A 362 -26.51 -18.26 12.56
CA GLU A 362 -27.13 -19.49 12.06
C GLU A 362 -28.41 -19.19 11.31
N ARG A 363 -29.29 -18.38 11.88
CA ARG A 363 -30.53 -17.95 11.21
C ARG A 363 -30.22 -17.29 9.88
N TYR A 364 -29.17 -16.47 9.77
CA TYR A 364 -28.74 -15.92 8.50
C TYR A 364 -28.33 -17.01 7.49
N VAL A 365 -27.43 -17.92 7.88
CA VAL A 365 -26.93 -18.99 7.00
C VAL A 365 -28.06 -19.95 6.58
N GLU A 366 -28.97 -20.25 7.50
CA GLU A 366 -30.11 -21.13 7.30
C GLU A 366 -31.20 -20.53 6.42
N THR A 367 -31.10 -19.25 6.04
CA THR A 367 -31.95 -18.69 4.97
C THR A 367 -31.82 -19.48 3.67
N VAL A 368 -30.66 -20.12 3.44
CA VAL A 368 -30.45 -21.01 2.28
C VAL A 368 -31.43 -22.20 2.30
N ASP A 369 -31.72 -22.80 3.45
CA ASP A 369 -32.66 -23.92 3.55
C ASP A 369 -34.11 -23.44 3.53
N ARG A 370 -34.38 -22.29 4.18
CA ARG A 370 -35.74 -21.74 4.27
C ARG A 370 -36.23 -21.12 2.96
N TRP A 371 -35.34 -20.44 2.24
CA TRP A 371 -35.71 -19.59 1.10
C TRP A 371 -34.86 -19.82 -0.15
N GLY A 372 -33.75 -20.54 -0.06
CA GLY A 372 -32.83 -20.75 -1.18
C GLY A 372 -33.18 -21.97 -2.03
N GLU A 373 -33.04 -21.84 -3.35
CA GLU A 373 -33.08 -22.96 -4.29
C GLU A 373 -31.66 -23.44 -4.60
N THR A 374 -31.32 -24.66 -4.15
CA THR A 374 -30.03 -25.28 -4.44
C THR A 374 -30.11 -26.81 -4.41
N ASN A 375 -29.21 -27.47 -5.13
CA ASN A 375 -29.04 -28.92 -5.05
C ASN A 375 -28.05 -29.36 -3.96
N ASN A 376 -27.42 -28.40 -3.27
CA ASN A 376 -26.34 -28.69 -2.31
C ASN A 376 -26.38 -27.74 -1.10
N THR A 377 -27.50 -27.75 -0.36
CA THR A 377 -27.77 -26.86 0.78
C THR A 377 -26.59 -26.76 1.76
N ASN A 378 -26.11 -27.88 2.31
CA ASN A 378 -24.99 -27.88 3.26
C ASN A 378 -23.70 -27.28 2.67
N ALA A 379 -23.44 -27.47 1.38
CA ALA A 379 -22.26 -26.89 0.74
C ALA A 379 -22.36 -25.37 0.65
N VAL A 380 -23.53 -24.83 0.27
CA VAL A 380 -23.75 -23.39 0.21
C VAL A 380 -23.63 -22.77 1.60
N MET A 381 -24.26 -23.38 2.60
CA MET A 381 -24.18 -22.93 3.99
C MET A 381 -22.76 -22.92 4.53
N ALA A 382 -21.97 -23.98 4.27
CA ALA A 382 -20.56 -24.03 4.66
C ALA A 382 -19.73 -22.95 3.96
N HIS A 383 -19.99 -22.65 2.69
CA HIS A 383 -19.34 -21.54 1.97
C HIS A 383 -19.74 -20.18 2.54
N MET A 384 -21.00 -19.96 2.91
CA MET A 384 -21.42 -18.71 3.56
C MET A 384 -20.76 -18.54 4.92
N TYR A 385 -20.76 -19.57 5.76
CA TYR A 385 -20.13 -19.53 7.08
C TYR A 385 -18.61 -19.30 6.98
N GLU A 386 -17.93 -19.94 6.02
CA GLU A 386 -16.50 -19.69 5.74
C GLU A 386 -16.24 -18.22 5.37
N GLY A 387 -17.16 -17.59 4.66
CA GLY A 387 -17.11 -16.16 4.36
C GLY A 387 -17.23 -15.30 5.61
N ILE A 388 -18.15 -15.65 6.53
CA ILE A 388 -18.31 -14.94 7.81
C ILE A 388 -17.02 -15.00 8.63
N ILE A 389 -16.42 -16.20 8.74
CA ILE A 389 -15.13 -16.39 9.42
C ILE A 389 -14.04 -15.50 8.78
N TYR A 390 -14.00 -15.43 7.45
CA TYR A 390 -13.04 -14.56 6.76
C TYR A 390 -13.26 -13.08 7.10
N PHE A 391 -14.52 -12.60 7.11
CA PHE A 391 -14.82 -11.22 7.49
C PHE A 391 -14.40 -10.91 8.93
N LEU A 392 -14.69 -11.81 9.87
CA LEU A 392 -14.27 -11.68 11.27
C LEU A 392 -12.73 -11.68 11.43
N TRP A 393 -12.00 -12.43 10.60
CA TRP A 393 -10.54 -12.41 10.58
C TRP A 393 -9.96 -11.15 9.94
N SER A 394 -10.63 -10.59 8.94
CA SER A 394 -10.05 -9.59 8.05
C SER A 394 -9.47 -8.32 8.70
N PRO A 395 -10.02 -7.78 9.81
CA PRO A 395 -9.41 -6.66 10.53
C PRO A 395 -8.01 -6.96 11.10
N PHE A 396 -7.72 -8.22 11.37
CA PHE A 396 -6.46 -8.62 12.01
C PHE A 396 -5.35 -8.89 11.00
N VAL A 397 -5.59 -8.76 9.69
CA VAL A 397 -4.67 -9.22 8.64
C VAL A 397 -3.23 -8.69 8.78
N ASN A 398 -3.03 -7.46 9.26
CA ASN A 398 -1.68 -6.88 9.41
C ASN A 398 -0.88 -7.58 10.52
N LEU A 399 -1.53 -8.06 11.58
CA LEU A 399 -0.89 -8.85 12.65
C LEU A 399 -0.39 -10.20 12.11
N TYR A 400 -1.17 -10.81 11.20
CA TYR A 400 -0.75 -12.03 10.51
C TYR A 400 0.34 -11.75 9.47
N ALA A 401 0.27 -10.61 8.78
CA ALA A 401 1.29 -10.19 7.82
C ALA A 401 2.66 -10.08 8.50
N GLU A 402 2.71 -9.51 9.71
CA GLU A 402 3.93 -9.42 10.52
C GLU A 402 4.49 -10.78 10.88
N SER A 403 3.66 -11.69 11.37
CA SER A 403 4.05 -13.06 11.70
C SER A 403 4.59 -13.85 10.50
N PHE A 404 4.00 -13.65 9.31
CA PHE A 404 4.40 -14.34 8.09
C PHE A 404 5.61 -13.71 7.38
N TYR A 405 5.95 -12.47 7.70
CA TYR A 405 6.98 -11.71 7.01
C TYR A 405 8.34 -12.43 7.03
N GLY A 406 9.03 -12.45 5.90
CA GLY A 406 10.32 -13.12 5.73
C GLY A 406 10.27 -14.66 5.73
N SER A 407 9.16 -15.28 6.14
CA SER A 407 9.00 -16.74 6.19
C SER A 407 8.29 -17.30 4.95
N VAL A 408 7.31 -16.57 4.43
CA VAL A 408 6.48 -16.95 3.28
C VAL A 408 6.14 -15.72 2.45
N THR A 409 5.85 -15.91 1.15
CA THR A 409 5.32 -14.83 0.30
C THR A 409 3.93 -14.41 0.78
N LEU A 410 3.77 -13.15 1.16
CA LEU A 410 2.56 -12.61 1.75
C LEU A 410 1.37 -12.70 0.80
N ASP A 411 1.52 -12.36 -0.49
CA ASP A 411 0.42 -12.45 -1.47
C ASP A 411 -0.10 -13.89 -1.68
N ASN A 412 0.65 -14.91 -1.28
CA ASN A 412 0.19 -16.29 -1.35
C ASN A 412 -0.58 -16.72 -0.10
N VAL A 413 -0.22 -16.21 1.08
CA VAL A 413 -0.85 -16.59 2.35
C VAL A 413 -2.00 -15.65 2.72
N LEU A 414 -1.85 -14.34 2.54
CA LEU A 414 -2.86 -13.30 2.77
C LEU A 414 -3.79 -13.18 1.55
N GLN A 415 -4.49 -14.28 1.26
CA GLN A 415 -5.34 -14.38 0.08
C GLN A 415 -6.53 -13.42 0.15
N TYR A 416 -6.88 -12.81 -0.99
CA TYR A 416 -8.15 -12.09 -1.13
C TYR A 416 -9.35 -13.03 -0.98
N LEU A 417 -10.52 -12.50 -0.63
CA LEU A 417 -11.77 -13.24 -0.72
C LEU A 417 -12.47 -12.95 -2.04
N TYR A 418 -12.92 -14.00 -2.72
CA TYR A 418 -13.74 -13.89 -3.92
C TYR A 418 -14.95 -14.80 -3.83
N ILE A 419 -16.12 -14.18 -3.70
CA ILE A 419 -17.41 -14.83 -3.64
C ILE A 419 -18.04 -14.75 -5.02
N HIS A 420 -18.40 -15.90 -5.59
CA HIS A 420 -19.11 -15.92 -6.85
C HIS A 420 -20.41 -16.70 -6.78
N GLY A 421 -21.33 -16.40 -7.68
CA GLY A 421 -22.68 -16.98 -7.73
C GLY A 421 -23.51 -16.24 -8.77
N GLU A 422 -24.68 -16.77 -9.13
CA GLU A 422 -25.63 -16.11 -10.03
C GLU A 422 -26.14 -14.79 -9.42
N SER A 423 -26.80 -13.94 -10.21
CA SER A 423 -27.21 -12.59 -9.77
C SER A 423 -28.11 -12.59 -8.54
N ASP A 424 -28.93 -13.62 -8.38
CA ASP A 424 -29.89 -13.81 -7.30
C ASP A 424 -29.34 -14.64 -6.12
N ALA A 425 -28.03 -14.89 -6.08
CA ALA A 425 -27.38 -15.69 -5.04
C ALA A 425 -27.19 -14.97 -3.68
N GLY A 426 -27.76 -13.79 -3.50
CA GLY A 426 -27.71 -13.04 -2.23
C GLY A 426 -26.34 -12.45 -1.86
N LYS A 427 -25.40 -12.36 -2.82
CA LYS A 427 -24.00 -11.92 -2.58
C LYS A 427 -23.90 -10.54 -1.91
N ASP A 428 -24.70 -9.58 -2.35
CA ASP A 428 -24.68 -8.22 -1.78
C ASP A 428 -25.24 -8.20 -0.36
N LYS A 429 -26.32 -8.96 -0.11
CA LYS A 429 -26.89 -9.10 1.24
C LYS A 429 -25.98 -9.84 2.20
N PHE A 430 -25.14 -10.75 1.68
CA PHE A 430 -24.09 -11.39 2.45
C PHE A 430 -23.00 -10.42 2.87
N VAL A 431 -22.53 -9.59 1.93
CA VAL A 431 -21.55 -8.53 2.24
C VAL A 431 -22.15 -7.53 3.23
N GLU A 432 -23.40 -7.09 3.04
CA GLU A 432 -24.11 -6.23 3.99
C GLU A 432 -24.14 -6.86 5.39
N PHE A 433 -24.57 -8.11 5.52
CA PHE A 433 -24.62 -8.81 6.81
C PHE A 433 -23.24 -8.84 7.49
N CYS A 434 -22.20 -9.27 6.77
CA CYS A 434 -20.87 -9.37 7.34
C CYS A 434 -20.27 -8.01 7.71
N LEU A 435 -20.51 -6.96 6.91
CA LEU A 435 -20.06 -5.60 7.22
C LEU A 435 -20.76 -5.07 8.48
N ARG A 436 -22.05 -5.36 8.66
CA ARG A 436 -22.79 -5.00 9.88
C ARG A 436 -22.22 -5.71 11.11
N LEU A 437 -21.87 -7.00 10.99
CA LEU A 437 -21.24 -7.78 12.08
C LEU A 437 -19.91 -7.15 12.55
N ILE A 438 -19.02 -6.78 11.63
CA ILE A 438 -17.68 -6.25 11.99
C ILE A 438 -17.66 -4.74 12.26
N SER A 439 -18.81 -4.06 12.21
CA SER A 439 -18.90 -2.61 12.39
C SER A 439 -19.93 -2.16 13.42
N ASP A 440 -20.55 -3.10 14.14
CA ASP A 440 -21.67 -2.81 15.04
C ASP A 440 -22.76 -1.98 14.33
N ASP A 441 -23.19 -2.47 13.17
CA ASP A 441 -24.23 -1.89 12.31
C ASP A 441 -23.94 -0.48 11.71
N LEU A 442 -22.72 0.06 11.86
CA LEU A 442 -22.36 1.36 11.27
C LEU A 442 -22.18 1.30 9.74
N VAL A 443 -21.64 0.19 9.21
CA VAL A 443 -21.37 0.01 7.78
C VAL A 443 -22.27 -1.06 7.19
N ARG A 444 -23.10 -0.68 6.21
CA ARG A 444 -24.14 -1.55 5.62
C ARG A 444 -23.93 -1.89 4.15
N SER A 445 -22.91 -1.32 3.50
CA SER A 445 -22.67 -1.60 2.08
C SER A 445 -21.19 -1.49 1.72
N GLY A 446 -20.77 -2.34 0.78
CA GLY A 446 -19.44 -2.27 0.17
C GLY A 446 -19.33 -1.18 -0.90
N ALA A 447 -18.17 -1.13 -1.53
CA ALA A 447 -17.91 -0.31 -2.70
C ALA A 447 -18.52 -0.90 -3.97
N ASP A 448 -18.95 -0.04 -4.89
CA ASP A 448 -19.45 -0.43 -6.20
C ASP A 448 -18.29 -0.84 -7.13
N GLY A 449 -18.36 -2.03 -7.71
CA GLY A 449 -17.39 -2.59 -8.65
C GLY A 449 -17.12 -1.74 -9.90
N ASP A 450 -18.08 -0.93 -10.33
CA ASP A 450 -17.92 -0.03 -11.48
C ASP A 450 -17.05 1.19 -11.15
N SER A 451 -16.87 1.50 -9.86
CA SER A 451 -16.08 2.62 -9.36
C SER A 451 -14.61 2.25 -9.03
N ILE A 452 -14.19 1.01 -9.35
CA ILE A 452 -12.87 0.47 -8.98
C ILE A 452 -11.90 0.49 -10.15
N GLY A 453 -10.67 0.93 -9.87
CA GLY A 453 -9.55 0.86 -10.81
C GLY A 453 -8.20 0.76 -10.10
N LYS A 454 -7.14 0.62 -10.91
CA LYS A 454 -5.75 0.46 -10.47
C LYS A 454 -5.30 1.53 -9.46
N THR A 455 -5.65 2.79 -9.70
CA THR A 455 -5.32 3.92 -8.81
C THR A 455 -5.94 3.77 -7.43
N ARG A 456 -7.17 3.26 -7.35
CA ARG A 456 -7.89 3.12 -6.09
C ARG A 456 -7.33 1.98 -5.25
N ILE A 457 -7.04 0.83 -5.87
CA ILE A 457 -6.40 -0.31 -5.19
C ILE A 457 -5.00 0.08 -4.68
N ARG A 458 -4.23 0.87 -5.43
CA ARG A 458 -2.97 1.43 -4.92
C ARG A 458 -3.18 2.39 -3.76
N ALA A 459 -4.25 3.19 -3.80
CA ALA A 459 -4.52 4.14 -2.74
C ALA A 459 -4.79 3.46 -1.39
N LEU A 460 -5.37 2.26 -1.39
CA LEU A 460 -5.61 1.48 -0.18
C LEU A 460 -4.32 1.20 0.63
N ARG A 461 -3.16 1.16 -0.03
CA ARG A 461 -1.83 0.99 0.61
C ARG A 461 -1.34 2.22 1.38
N GLY A 462 -2.09 3.32 1.35
CA GLY A 462 -1.68 4.60 1.94
C GLY A 462 -2.76 5.29 2.78
N ILE A 463 -3.91 4.66 3.00
CA ILE A 463 -5.01 5.28 3.77
C ILE A 463 -5.04 4.87 5.24
N ASP A 464 -4.18 3.90 5.61
CA ASP A 464 -4.01 3.39 6.96
C ASP A 464 -5.34 2.93 7.59
N THR A 465 -5.87 1.79 7.17
CA THR A 465 -7.09 1.23 7.77
C THR A 465 -7.06 -0.28 7.66
N VAL A 466 -7.50 -0.96 8.70
CA VAL A 466 -7.66 -2.43 8.69
C VAL A 466 -9.08 -2.86 8.29
N PHE A 467 -9.98 -1.90 8.03
CA PHE A 467 -11.35 -2.22 7.62
C PHE A 467 -11.35 -2.88 6.23
N PRO A 468 -11.95 -4.07 6.05
CA PRO A 468 -11.89 -4.77 4.77
C PRO A 468 -12.52 -3.96 3.64
N PHE A 469 -11.85 -3.93 2.50
CA PHE A 469 -12.38 -3.31 1.29
C PHE A 469 -13.23 -4.31 0.51
N ALA A 470 -14.53 -4.32 0.79
CA ALA A 470 -15.50 -5.15 0.08
C ALA A 470 -16.03 -4.46 -1.17
N VAL A 471 -15.88 -5.10 -2.32
CA VAL A 471 -16.35 -4.62 -3.63
C VAL A 471 -17.44 -5.54 -4.14
N SER A 472 -18.63 -4.98 -4.33
CA SER A 472 -19.79 -5.70 -4.87
C SER A 472 -19.77 -5.73 -6.40
N ASP A 473 -20.21 -6.86 -6.96
CA ASP A 473 -20.48 -7.06 -8.39
C ASP A 473 -19.36 -6.66 -9.35
N ILE A 474 -18.12 -6.98 -8.99
CA ILE A 474 -16.98 -6.66 -9.84
C ILE A 474 -17.00 -7.46 -11.15
N SER A 475 -16.80 -6.76 -12.27
CA SER A 475 -16.68 -7.40 -13.57
C SER A 475 -15.35 -8.13 -13.75
N LYS A 476 -15.37 -9.22 -14.53
CA LYS A 476 -14.14 -9.93 -14.92
C LYS A 476 -13.11 -9.02 -15.60
N SER A 477 -13.56 -8.12 -16.47
CA SER A 477 -12.68 -7.16 -17.15
C SER A 477 -11.97 -6.24 -16.17
N THR A 478 -12.67 -5.78 -15.13
CA THR A 478 -12.12 -4.89 -14.11
C THR A 478 -10.99 -5.60 -13.36
N ILE A 479 -11.21 -6.82 -12.85
CA ILE A 479 -10.16 -7.61 -12.17
C ILE A 479 -8.94 -7.81 -13.07
N GLU A 480 -9.15 -8.12 -14.36
CA GLU A 480 -8.05 -8.38 -15.28
C GLU A 480 -7.18 -7.14 -15.56
N GLN A 481 -7.69 -5.93 -15.34
CA GLN A 481 -6.97 -4.67 -15.53
C GLN A 481 -6.22 -4.19 -14.27
N ILE A 482 -6.54 -4.74 -13.10
CA ILE A 482 -5.92 -4.37 -11.82
C ILE A 482 -4.72 -5.30 -11.57
N ASP A 483 -3.61 -5.02 -12.23
CA ASP A 483 -2.34 -5.74 -12.03
C ASP A 483 -1.74 -5.56 -10.63
N THR A 484 -2.11 -4.49 -9.92
CA THR A 484 -1.66 -4.18 -8.55
C THR A 484 -2.11 -5.19 -7.50
N LEU A 485 -3.07 -6.05 -7.83
CA LEU A 485 -3.47 -7.19 -6.99
C LEU A 485 -2.47 -8.35 -7.04
N ARG A 486 -1.49 -8.33 -7.94
CA ARG A 486 -0.48 -9.40 -8.03
C ARG A 486 0.51 -9.36 -6.87
N ASN A 487 0.86 -8.15 -6.46
CA ASN A 487 1.90 -7.84 -5.47
C ASN A 487 1.33 -6.76 -4.54
N TYR A 488 0.17 -7.04 -3.93
CA TYR A 488 -0.49 -6.07 -3.05
C TYR A 488 0.21 -5.97 -1.72
N TRP A 489 0.70 -7.11 -1.21
CA TRP A 489 1.43 -7.21 0.03
C TRP A 489 2.94 -7.18 -0.18
N GLU A 490 3.50 -8.10 -0.98
CA GLU A 490 4.94 -8.40 -1.00
C GLU A 490 5.83 -7.19 -1.35
N GLU A 491 5.44 -6.38 -2.35
CA GLU A 491 6.25 -5.26 -2.85
C GLU A 491 6.17 -3.99 -1.97
N SER A 492 5.19 -3.90 -1.06
CA SER A 492 4.87 -2.61 -0.43
C SER A 492 4.63 -2.70 1.06
N TRP A 493 4.35 -3.88 1.59
CA TRP A 493 4.11 -4.10 3.01
C TRP A 493 5.38 -4.60 3.70
N SER A 494 5.69 -4.06 4.88
CA SER A 494 6.77 -4.54 5.75
C SER A 494 6.40 -4.35 7.24
N PRO A 495 6.98 -5.11 8.19
CA PRO A 495 6.70 -4.97 9.62
C PRO A 495 7.03 -3.59 10.22
N GLY A 496 7.88 -2.82 9.54
CA GLY A 496 8.20 -1.44 9.91
C GLY A 496 7.37 -0.39 9.17
N ASN A 497 6.36 -0.78 8.39
CA ASN A 497 5.47 0.18 7.76
C ASN A 497 4.53 0.79 8.80
N ASP A 498 4.54 2.12 8.91
CA ASP A 498 3.57 2.85 9.74
C ASP A 498 2.16 2.93 9.11
N VAL A 499 1.85 2.08 8.12
CA VAL A 499 0.56 2.08 7.40
C VAL A 499 -0.03 0.67 7.36
N SER A 500 -1.22 0.53 7.95
CA SER A 500 -2.07 -0.65 7.92
C SER A 500 -2.81 -0.80 6.59
N TYR A 501 -2.78 -2.00 6.03
CA TYR A 501 -3.41 -2.31 4.75
C TYR A 501 -4.72 -3.07 4.96
N PRO A 502 -5.81 -2.72 4.27
CA PRO A 502 -7.04 -3.49 4.34
C PRO A 502 -6.93 -4.76 3.49
N THR A 503 -7.64 -5.83 3.90
CA THR A 503 -7.90 -6.94 2.97
C THR A 503 -8.82 -6.48 1.83
N VAL A 504 -8.81 -7.22 0.72
CA VAL A 504 -9.72 -6.97 -0.40
C VAL A 504 -10.67 -8.15 -0.57
N ILE A 505 -11.96 -7.85 -0.67
CA ILE A 505 -13.05 -8.80 -0.82
C ILE A 505 -13.83 -8.45 -2.08
N PHE A 506 -14.14 -9.44 -2.91
CA PHE A 506 -14.87 -9.24 -4.16
C PHE A 506 -16.09 -10.15 -4.22
N THR A 507 -17.23 -9.62 -4.68
CA THR A 507 -18.34 -10.43 -5.18
C THR A 507 -18.42 -10.32 -6.69
N SER A 508 -18.73 -11.42 -7.39
CA SER A 508 -18.83 -11.39 -8.85
C SER A 508 -19.75 -12.47 -9.39
N ASN A 509 -20.33 -12.22 -10.57
CA ASN A 509 -21.01 -13.23 -11.36
C ASN A 509 -20.03 -14.10 -12.18
N ASP A 510 -18.74 -13.73 -12.27
CA ASP A 510 -17.75 -14.55 -12.99
C ASP A 510 -17.21 -15.67 -12.10
N SER A 511 -17.56 -16.92 -12.41
CA SER A 511 -17.03 -18.10 -11.71
C SER A 511 -15.56 -18.42 -12.04
N ARG A 512 -14.91 -17.66 -12.94
CA ARG A 512 -13.67 -18.11 -13.61
C ARG A 512 -12.66 -16.97 -13.87
N PRO A 513 -12.17 -16.30 -12.81
CA PRO A 513 -11.08 -15.33 -12.93
C PRO A 513 -9.80 -16.02 -13.43
N LYS A 514 -8.82 -15.22 -13.88
CA LYS A 514 -7.55 -15.73 -14.43
C LYS A 514 -6.75 -16.52 -13.38
N ASP A 515 -5.95 -17.49 -13.87
CA ASP A 515 -5.18 -18.42 -13.02
C ASP A 515 -4.26 -17.71 -12.01
N TRP A 516 -3.70 -16.54 -12.36
CA TRP A 516 -2.85 -15.77 -11.45
C TRP A 516 -3.59 -15.22 -10.22
N PHE A 517 -4.86 -14.83 -10.41
CA PHE A 517 -5.72 -14.27 -9.36
C PHE A 517 -6.21 -15.39 -8.47
N ARG A 518 -6.69 -16.49 -9.06
CA ARG A 518 -7.13 -17.69 -8.33
C ARG A 518 -6.10 -18.25 -7.35
N ASN A 519 -4.80 -18.13 -7.65
CA ASN A 519 -3.74 -18.62 -6.75
C ASN A 519 -3.55 -17.74 -5.50
N ARG A 520 -4.04 -16.50 -5.51
CA ARG A 520 -3.93 -15.49 -4.45
C ARG A 520 -5.27 -15.21 -3.78
N THR A 521 -6.23 -16.10 -3.98
CA THR A 521 -7.63 -15.83 -3.63
C THR A 521 -8.29 -17.07 -3.08
N LYS A 522 -9.00 -16.89 -1.97
CA LYS A 522 -9.95 -17.83 -1.43
C LYS A 522 -11.26 -17.69 -2.18
N MET A 523 -11.60 -18.72 -2.95
CA MET A 523 -12.79 -18.73 -3.80
C MET A 523 -13.94 -19.41 -3.07
N LEU A 524 -15.03 -18.69 -2.83
CA LEU A 524 -16.28 -19.22 -2.28
C LEU A 524 -17.39 -19.16 -3.34
N TYR A 525 -18.29 -20.12 -3.31
CA TYR A 525 -19.35 -20.26 -4.31
C TYR A 525 -20.72 -20.36 -3.65
N PHE A 526 -21.56 -19.37 -3.95
CA PHE A 526 -22.96 -19.35 -3.56
C PHE A 526 -23.78 -19.95 -4.70
N ASP A 527 -23.90 -21.28 -4.67
CA ASP A 527 -24.70 -22.09 -5.60
C ASP A 527 -26.18 -22.10 -5.21
N VAL A 528 -26.76 -20.92 -5.03
CA VAL A 528 -28.14 -20.77 -4.55
C VAL A 528 -28.79 -19.63 -5.30
N THR A 529 -30.09 -19.75 -5.52
CA THR A 529 -30.94 -18.68 -6.02
C THR A 529 -31.98 -18.36 -4.95
N PHE A 530 -32.11 -17.10 -4.58
CA PHE A 530 -33.15 -16.64 -3.66
C PHE A 530 -34.28 -15.95 -4.43
N PRO A 531 -35.51 -15.93 -3.89
CA PRO A 531 -36.59 -15.09 -4.40
C PRO A 531 -36.13 -13.64 -4.51
N SER A 532 -36.18 -13.09 -5.72
CA SER A 532 -35.61 -11.78 -6.06
C SER A 532 -36.62 -10.83 -6.67
N GLU A 533 -37.71 -11.35 -7.26
CA GLU A 533 -38.78 -10.56 -7.85
C GLU A 533 -40.06 -10.63 -7.01
N PRO A 534 -40.90 -9.58 -6.99
CA PRO A 534 -42.18 -9.57 -6.27
C PRO A 534 -43.15 -10.68 -6.72
N GLU A 535 -43.00 -11.17 -7.95
CA GLU A 535 -43.74 -12.28 -8.51
C GLU A 535 -43.27 -13.66 -8.02
N ASP A 536 -42.09 -13.76 -7.43
CA ASP A 536 -41.54 -15.03 -6.91
C ASP A 536 -42.34 -15.49 -5.68
N GLU A 537 -42.52 -16.81 -5.57
CA GLU A 537 -43.18 -17.41 -4.41
C GLU A 537 -42.39 -17.09 -3.14
N ASN A 538 -43.10 -16.70 -2.08
CA ASN A 538 -42.53 -16.36 -0.77
C ASN A 538 -41.57 -15.15 -0.72
N PHE A 539 -41.43 -14.35 -1.79
CA PHE A 539 -40.55 -13.17 -1.82
C PHE A 539 -40.75 -12.24 -0.60
N ILE A 540 -42.00 -11.89 -0.29
CA ILE A 540 -42.32 -10.97 0.83
C ILE A 540 -41.92 -11.58 2.19
N GLU A 541 -42.09 -12.89 2.36
CA GLU A 541 -41.77 -13.59 3.61
C GLU A 541 -40.25 -13.70 3.78
N ALA A 542 -39.52 -14.07 2.72
CA ALA A 542 -38.07 -14.11 2.70
C ALA A 542 -37.45 -12.74 3.01
N GLN A 543 -37.98 -11.65 2.41
CA GLN A 543 -37.52 -10.29 2.70
C GLN A 543 -37.81 -9.86 4.15
N ARG A 544 -38.94 -10.28 4.73
CA ARG A 544 -39.25 -9.97 6.14
C ARG A 544 -38.35 -10.73 7.11
N ASP A 545 -38.11 -12.02 6.85
CA ASP A 545 -37.21 -12.85 7.65
C ASP A 545 -35.79 -12.28 7.61
N LEU A 546 -35.27 -12.01 6.42
CA LEU A 546 -33.94 -11.42 6.23
C LEU A 546 -33.81 -10.06 6.94
N ASN A 547 -34.79 -9.16 6.79
CA ASN A 547 -34.75 -7.87 7.48
C ASN A 547 -34.84 -8.02 9.01
N GLY A 548 -35.55 -9.03 9.51
CA GLY A 548 -35.57 -9.35 10.94
C GLY A 548 -34.18 -9.72 11.44
N ILE A 549 -33.54 -10.70 10.79
CA ILE A 549 -32.19 -11.17 11.10
C ILE A 549 -31.17 -10.03 11.02
N LEU A 550 -31.24 -9.24 9.96
CA LEU A 550 -30.33 -8.13 9.72
C LEU A 550 -30.45 -7.03 10.79
N ASN A 551 -31.62 -6.82 11.41
CA ASN A 551 -31.83 -5.76 12.39
C ASN A 551 -31.53 -6.19 13.84
N GLU A 552 -31.23 -7.47 14.07
CA GLU A 552 -30.78 -7.94 15.37
C GLU A 552 -29.33 -7.47 15.60
N LYS A 553 -29.06 -7.00 16.83
CA LYS A 553 -27.70 -6.64 17.25
C LYS A 553 -26.90 -7.93 17.43
N ASN A 554 -25.62 -7.88 17.08
CA ASN A 554 -24.75 -9.04 17.20
C ASN A 554 -23.35 -8.61 17.67
N HIS A 555 -22.91 -9.12 18.81
CA HIS A 555 -21.65 -8.71 19.46
C HIS A 555 -20.50 -9.68 19.19
N ILE A 556 -20.70 -10.69 18.34
CA ILE A 556 -19.71 -11.76 18.09
C ILE A 556 -18.32 -11.23 17.73
N PHE A 557 -18.25 -10.14 16.95
CA PHE A 557 -16.97 -9.57 16.54
C PHE A 557 -16.19 -8.98 17.71
N ALA A 558 -16.88 -8.40 18.71
CA ALA A 558 -16.24 -7.87 19.90
C ALA A 558 -15.58 -8.98 20.74
N TYR A 559 -16.24 -10.14 20.84
CA TYR A 559 -15.69 -11.32 21.53
C TYR A 559 -14.55 -11.97 20.75
N VAL A 560 -14.70 -12.10 19.42
CA VAL A 560 -13.63 -12.60 18.54
C VAL A 560 -12.41 -11.70 18.63
N SER A 561 -12.60 -10.37 18.54
CA SER A 561 -11.52 -9.39 18.67
C SER A 561 -10.76 -9.55 19.98
N ARG A 562 -11.50 -9.64 21.10
CA ARG A 562 -10.91 -9.83 22.42
C ARG A 562 -10.05 -11.09 22.47
N ARG A 563 -10.51 -12.20 21.91
CA ARG A 563 -9.75 -13.47 21.86
C ARG A 563 -8.49 -13.34 21.01
N VAL A 564 -8.61 -12.80 19.80
CA VAL A 564 -7.47 -12.65 18.89
C VAL A 564 -6.40 -11.73 19.49
N LEU A 565 -6.78 -10.59 20.07
CA LEU A 565 -5.80 -9.63 20.63
C LEU A 565 -5.19 -10.09 21.96
N ARG A 566 -5.96 -10.78 22.81
CA ARG A 566 -5.49 -11.26 24.11
C ARG A 566 -4.66 -12.54 24.01
N ASP A 567 -5.16 -13.52 23.27
CA ASP A 567 -4.56 -14.86 23.19
C ASP A 567 -3.47 -14.91 22.10
N ARG A 568 -3.44 -13.90 21.20
CA ARG A 568 -2.44 -13.67 20.16
C ARG A 568 -2.11 -14.90 19.30
N PRO A 569 -3.12 -15.60 18.76
CA PRO A 569 -2.89 -16.82 17.99
C PRO A 569 -2.04 -16.55 16.72
N TYR A 570 -2.11 -15.31 16.20
CA TYR A 570 -1.33 -14.85 15.05
C TYR A 570 0.19 -14.97 15.22
N GLU A 571 0.74 -14.91 16.44
CA GLU A 571 2.19 -15.04 16.69
C GLU A 571 2.75 -16.41 16.26
N ASN A 572 1.91 -17.45 16.21
CA ASN A 572 2.28 -18.80 15.78
C ASN A 572 1.38 -19.32 14.65
N ALA A 573 0.69 -18.41 13.95
CA ALA A 573 -0.24 -18.79 12.90
C ALA A 573 0.48 -19.58 11.80
N THR A 574 -0.17 -20.65 11.35
CA THR A 574 0.27 -21.45 10.19
C THR A 574 -0.66 -21.30 8.99
N ALA A 575 -1.79 -20.62 9.20
CA ALA A 575 -2.84 -20.32 8.24
C ALA A 575 -3.49 -19.00 8.63
N THR A 576 -4.38 -18.48 7.78
CA THR A 576 -4.99 -17.16 7.99
C THR A 576 -6.21 -17.21 8.90
N ILE A 577 -7.28 -17.87 8.46
CA ILE A 577 -8.58 -17.76 9.13
C ILE A 577 -8.85 -18.86 10.18
N ASP A 578 -7.94 -19.82 10.31
CA ASP A 578 -8.17 -21.01 11.15
C ASP A 578 -8.22 -20.64 12.64
N ASP A 579 -7.45 -19.63 13.07
CA ASP A 579 -7.49 -19.13 14.45
C ASP A 579 -8.87 -18.57 14.81
N VAL A 580 -9.52 -17.84 13.91
CA VAL A 580 -10.89 -17.32 14.13
C VAL A 580 -11.92 -18.46 14.11
N ARG A 581 -11.69 -19.50 13.32
CA ARG A 581 -12.53 -20.70 13.33
C ARG A 581 -12.47 -21.40 14.69
N GLU A 582 -11.28 -21.56 15.25
CA GLU A 582 -11.08 -22.12 16.60
C GLU A 582 -11.76 -21.26 17.66
N VAL A 583 -11.63 -19.93 17.58
CA VAL A 583 -12.33 -19.00 18.49
C VAL A 583 -13.85 -19.19 18.43
N LEU A 584 -14.45 -19.35 17.24
CA LEU A 584 -15.90 -19.61 17.15
C LEU A 584 -16.28 -20.96 17.75
N VAL A 585 -15.48 -22.01 17.53
CA VAL A 585 -15.71 -23.33 18.14
C VAL A 585 -15.69 -23.25 19.67
N ASP A 586 -14.76 -22.48 20.24
CA ASP A 586 -14.72 -22.23 21.68
C ASP A 586 -15.97 -21.48 22.16
N LEU A 587 -16.42 -20.45 21.44
CA LEU A 587 -17.63 -19.69 21.76
C LEU A 587 -18.90 -20.58 21.72
N TYR A 588 -19.01 -21.49 20.75
CA TYR A 588 -20.05 -22.52 20.73
C TYR A 588 -20.06 -23.37 22.00
N GLY A 589 -18.86 -23.80 22.45
CA GLY A 589 -18.70 -24.56 23.68
C GLY A 589 -19.06 -23.77 24.94
N GLU A 590 -18.74 -22.47 24.96
CA GLU A 590 -19.06 -21.56 26.07
C GLU A 590 -20.56 -21.28 26.20
N ALA A 591 -21.27 -21.23 25.08
CA ALA A 591 -22.72 -21.09 25.03
C ALA A 591 -23.50 -22.41 25.27
N ASP A 592 -22.81 -23.55 25.43
CA ASP A 592 -23.41 -24.90 25.41
C ASP A 592 -24.29 -25.14 24.16
N ARG A 593 -23.95 -24.46 23.05
CA ARG A 593 -24.68 -24.51 21.78
C ARG A 593 -24.08 -25.59 20.90
N ARG A 594 -24.93 -26.41 20.27
CA ARG A 594 -24.46 -27.44 19.33
C ARG A 594 -23.96 -26.78 18.04
N ILE A 595 -22.71 -27.07 17.67
CA ILE A 595 -22.14 -26.66 16.39
C ILE A 595 -22.99 -27.21 15.22
N PRO A 596 -23.43 -26.37 14.27
CA PRO A 596 -24.21 -26.79 13.11
C PRO A 596 -23.44 -27.77 12.20
N GLU A 597 -24.15 -28.69 11.55
CA GLU A 597 -23.53 -29.70 10.66
C GLU A 597 -22.86 -29.09 9.41
N TYR A 598 -23.25 -27.87 9.03
CA TYR A 598 -22.66 -27.13 7.93
C TYR A 598 -21.51 -26.21 8.37
N PHE A 599 -21.18 -26.15 9.67
CA PHE A 599 -20.03 -25.37 10.13
C PHE A 599 -18.75 -25.93 9.48
N PRO A 600 -17.96 -25.10 8.78
CA PRO A 600 -16.77 -25.57 8.10
C PRO A 600 -15.68 -25.87 9.14
N GLU A 601 -15.46 -27.14 9.50
CA GLU A 601 -14.28 -27.51 10.31
C GLU A 601 -12.97 -27.41 9.50
N LYS A 602 -13.10 -27.51 8.18
CA LYS A 602 -12.01 -27.36 7.19
C LYS A 602 -12.42 -26.31 6.16
N PRO A 603 -11.46 -25.75 5.39
CA PRO A 603 -11.80 -24.75 4.39
C PRO A 603 -12.88 -25.22 3.41
N ALA A 604 -14.01 -24.52 3.38
CA ALA A 604 -15.21 -24.93 2.62
C ALA A 604 -14.93 -25.11 1.12
N ASN A 605 -14.01 -24.32 0.55
CA ASN A 605 -13.60 -24.44 -0.85
C ASN A 605 -12.78 -25.71 -1.16
N ARG A 606 -12.17 -26.34 -0.14
CA ARG A 606 -11.49 -27.63 -0.28
C ARG A 606 -12.46 -28.78 -0.10
N GLU A 607 -13.32 -28.71 0.92
CA GLU A 607 -14.30 -29.76 1.21
C GLU A 607 -15.39 -29.84 0.14
N TYR A 608 -15.96 -28.69 -0.23
CA TYR A 608 -17.08 -28.59 -1.16
C TYR A 608 -16.67 -28.09 -2.56
N ASP A 609 -15.55 -28.58 -3.08
CA ASP A 609 -15.02 -28.21 -4.40
C ASP A 609 -16.00 -28.54 -5.55
N ILE A 610 -16.58 -27.50 -6.16
CA ILE A 610 -17.55 -27.62 -7.27
C ILE A 610 -16.88 -28.10 -8.55
N GLY A 611 -15.63 -27.70 -8.77
CA GLY A 611 -14.84 -28.19 -9.88
C GLY A 611 -14.77 -29.70 -9.84
N LYS A 612 -14.45 -30.23 -8.66
CA LYS A 612 -14.37 -31.67 -8.40
C LYS A 612 -15.71 -32.36 -8.59
N ARG A 613 -16.79 -31.81 -8.03
CA ARG A 613 -18.15 -32.34 -8.20
C ARG A 613 -18.56 -32.40 -9.67
N LYS A 614 -18.36 -31.31 -10.42
CA LYS A 614 -18.71 -31.25 -11.85
C LYS A 614 -17.92 -32.27 -12.69
N TRP A 615 -16.64 -32.47 -12.39
CA TRP A 615 -15.83 -33.51 -13.03
C TRP A 615 -16.27 -34.93 -12.65
N LYS A 616 -16.63 -35.19 -11.38
CA LYS A 616 -17.21 -36.47 -10.96
C LYS A 616 -18.52 -36.75 -11.67
N SER A 617 -19.46 -35.80 -11.70
CA SER A 617 -20.74 -35.96 -12.41
C SER A 617 -20.56 -36.23 -13.91
N ALA A 618 -19.64 -35.53 -14.57
CA ALA A 618 -19.34 -35.78 -15.97
C ALA A 618 -18.77 -37.20 -16.20
N ARG A 619 -17.90 -37.67 -15.31
CA ARG A 619 -17.37 -39.05 -15.35
C ARG A 619 -18.48 -40.07 -15.15
N ASP A 620 -19.34 -39.85 -14.16
CA ASP A 620 -20.36 -40.80 -13.74
C ASP A 620 -21.52 -40.88 -14.75
N ARG A 621 -21.85 -39.77 -15.44
CA ARG A 621 -22.80 -39.73 -16.56
C ARG A 621 -22.22 -40.28 -17.88
N GLY A 622 -20.90 -40.44 -17.97
CA GLY A 622 -20.22 -40.85 -19.20
C GLY A 622 -20.04 -39.73 -20.23
N ASP A 623 -20.19 -38.46 -19.83
CA ASP A 623 -19.99 -37.28 -20.68
C ASP A 623 -18.51 -37.08 -21.07
N VAL A 624 -17.60 -37.72 -20.32
CA VAL A 624 -16.15 -37.66 -20.51
C VAL A 624 -15.54 -39.06 -20.51
N THR A 625 -14.67 -39.30 -21.46
CA THR A 625 -13.85 -40.52 -21.55
C THR A 625 -12.39 -40.18 -21.27
N PHE A 626 -11.70 -41.10 -20.61
CA PHE A 626 -10.31 -40.91 -20.21
C PHE A 626 -9.40 -41.90 -20.96
N GLU A 627 -8.43 -41.38 -21.71
CA GLU A 627 -7.41 -42.17 -22.39
C GLU A 627 -6.02 -41.75 -21.89
N ARG A 628 -5.21 -42.71 -21.44
CA ARG A 628 -3.82 -42.43 -21.06
C ARG A 628 -2.93 -42.53 -22.29
N ASN A 629 -2.24 -41.44 -22.61
CA ASN A 629 -1.29 -41.38 -23.72
C ASN A 629 0.10 -40.97 -23.17
N GLY A 630 0.95 -41.97 -22.92
CA GLY A 630 2.23 -41.78 -22.24
C GLY A 630 2.06 -41.22 -20.82
N ASP A 631 2.74 -40.11 -20.54
CA ASP A 631 2.70 -39.39 -19.26
C ASP A 631 1.54 -38.39 -19.15
N HIS A 632 0.62 -38.40 -20.12
CA HIS A 632 -0.53 -37.49 -20.16
C HIS A 632 -1.84 -38.26 -20.09
N LEU A 633 -2.84 -37.62 -19.50
CA LEU A 633 -4.22 -38.10 -19.47
C LEU A 633 -5.06 -37.22 -20.39
N ILE A 634 -5.72 -37.83 -21.36
CA ILE A 634 -6.60 -37.13 -22.30
C ILE A 634 -8.04 -37.36 -21.84
N ALA A 635 -8.71 -36.29 -21.45
CA ALA A 635 -10.14 -36.27 -21.17
C ALA A 635 -10.89 -35.78 -22.41
N GLU A 636 -11.60 -36.66 -23.09
CA GLU A 636 -12.38 -36.37 -24.29
C GLU A 636 -13.87 -36.27 -23.95
N PHE A 637 -14.45 -35.11 -24.23
CA PHE A 637 -15.85 -34.81 -23.90
C PHE A 637 -16.75 -34.98 -25.10
N ASP A 638 -17.95 -35.53 -24.85
CA ASP A 638 -19.06 -35.47 -25.80
C ASP A 638 -19.88 -34.18 -25.64
N LEU A 639 -19.19 -33.03 -25.61
CA LEU A 639 -19.79 -31.71 -25.41
C LEU A 639 -19.29 -30.70 -26.45
N GLU A 640 -19.99 -29.57 -26.59
CA GLU A 640 -19.56 -28.49 -27.46
C GLU A 640 -18.25 -27.87 -26.99
N GLN A 641 -17.43 -27.36 -27.92
CA GLN A 641 -16.09 -26.87 -27.59
C GLN A 641 -16.08 -25.77 -26.51
N HIS A 642 -17.11 -24.94 -26.46
CA HIS A 642 -17.23 -23.89 -25.46
C HIS A 642 -17.53 -24.45 -24.06
N GLU A 643 -18.28 -25.56 -23.97
CA GLU A 643 -18.59 -26.26 -22.72
C GLU A 643 -17.36 -26.99 -22.16
N VAL A 644 -16.55 -27.61 -23.01
CA VAL A 644 -15.28 -28.24 -22.62
C VAL A 644 -14.32 -27.23 -21.96
N TRP A 645 -14.34 -25.98 -22.41
CA TRP A 645 -13.53 -24.93 -21.80
C TRP A 645 -13.91 -24.66 -20.34
N SER A 646 -15.18 -24.86 -19.97
CA SER A 646 -15.62 -24.76 -18.58
C SER A 646 -14.95 -25.79 -17.67
N TYR A 647 -14.79 -27.03 -18.15
CA TYR A 647 -14.13 -28.11 -17.43
C TYR A 647 -12.62 -27.88 -17.27
N ARG A 648 -11.96 -27.32 -18.30
CA ARG A 648 -10.53 -26.97 -18.20
C ARG A 648 -10.28 -25.95 -17.10
N LYS A 649 -11.14 -24.95 -16.98
CA LYS A 649 -10.95 -23.83 -16.06
C LYS A 649 -11.09 -24.23 -14.60
N ILE A 650 -11.98 -25.17 -14.28
CA ILE A 650 -12.22 -25.63 -12.91
C ILE A 650 -11.19 -26.67 -12.43
N LEU A 651 -10.30 -27.14 -13.30
CA LEU A 651 -9.23 -28.04 -12.88
C LEU A 651 -8.18 -27.32 -12.01
N PRO A 652 -7.56 -28.01 -11.05
CA PRO A 652 -6.42 -27.49 -10.32
C PRO A 652 -5.26 -27.13 -11.26
N THR A 653 -4.63 -25.98 -11.05
CA THR A 653 -3.48 -25.53 -11.86
C THR A 653 -2.34 -26.56 -11.88
N LYS A 654 -2.15 -27.29 -10.77
CA LYS A 654 -1.14 -28.36 -10.62
C LYS A 654 -1.39 -29.58 -11.52
N ALA A 655 -2.61 -29.79 -12.02
CA ALA A 655 -2.92 -30.80 -13.03
C ALA A 655 -2.39 -30.41 -14.43
N ARG A 656 -1.97 -29.14 -14.60
CA ARG A 656 -1.44 -28.54 -15.83
C ARG A 656 -2.33 -28.83 -17.05
N PRO A 657 -3.62 -28.42 -17.01
CA PRO A 657 -4.58 -28.75 -18.05
C PRO A 657 -4.42 -27.86 -19.29
N ASP A 658 -4.44 -28.50 -20.45
CA ASP A 658 -4.33 -27.85 -21.76
C ASP A 658 -5.51 -28.27 -22.65
N LYS A 659 -6.18 -27.32 -23.31
CA LYS A 659 -7.37 -27.61 -24.12
C LYS A 659 -6.97 -27.80 -25.57
N GLN A 660 -7.39 -28.91 -26.17
CA GLN A 660 -7.24 -29.20 -27.60
C GLN A 660 -8.60 -29.60 -28.20
N GLY A 661 -9.34 -28.62 -28.75
CA GLY A 661 -10.67 -28.85 -29.31
C GLY A 661 -11.68 -29.32 -28.25
N ARG A 662 -12.21 -30.55 -28.41
CA ARG A 662 -13.10 -31.23 -27.43
C ARG A 662 -12.34 -32.05 -26.38
N LYS A 663 -11.00 -32.01 -26.40
CA LYS A 663 -10.13 -32.75 -25.48
C LYS A 663 -9.49 -31.80 -24.47
N ILE A 664 -9.28 -32.30 -23.27
CA ILE A 664 -8.44 -31.68 -22.25
C ILE A 664 -7.27 -32.61 -21.98
N VAL A 665 -6.06 -32.14 -22.28
CA VAL A 665 -4.81 -32.83 -21.99
C VAL A 665 -4.35 -32.43 -20.59
N ILE A 666 -4.40 -33.38 -19.67
CA ILE A 666 -3.91 -33.25 -18.30
C ILE A 666 -2.48 -33.75 -18.28
N ARG A 667 -1.53 -32.81 -18.12
CA ARG A 667 -0.09 -33.13 -18.18
C ARG A 667 0.45 -33.73 -16.89
N ASN A 668 -0.30 -33.64 -15.79
CA ASN A 668 0.02 -34.28 -14.51
C ASN A 668 -1.16 -35.18 -14.06
N PRO A 669 -1.26 -36.42 -14.59
CA PRO A 669 -2.36 -37.33 -14.28
C PRO A 669 -2.49 -37.67 -12.80
N ASP A 670 -1.37 -37.84 -12.09
CA ASP A 670 -1.37 -38.25 -10.68
C ASP A 670 -2.03 -37.19 -9.79
N HIS A 671 -1.78 -35.90 -10.06
CA HIS A 671 -2.43 -34.81 -9.34
C HIS A 671 -3.93 -34.72 -9.67
N PHE A 672 -4.32 -35.03 -10.90
CA PHE A 672 -5.75 -35.06 -11.28
C PHE A 672 -6.48 -36.18 -10.55
N TRP A 673 -5.93 -37.40 -10.55
CA TRP A 673 -6.54 -38.53 -9.85
C TRP A 673 -6.54 -38.32 -8.34
N LYS A 674 -5.45 -37.80 -7.75
CA LYS A 674 -5.43 -37.42 -6.32
C LYS A 674 -6.56 -36.45 -6.00
N TRP A 675 -6.75 -35.41 -6.81
CA TRP A 675 -7.80 -34.41 -6.58
C TRP A 675 -9.21 -34.98 -6.75
N ILE A 676 -9.47 -35.76 -7.81
CA ILE A 676 -10.80 -36.30 -8.09
C ILE A 676 -11.19 -37.43 -7.13
N ASP A 677 -10.24 -38.29 -6.75
CA ASP A 677 -10.48 -39.47 -5.93
C ASP A 677 -10.24 -39.25 -4.42
N GLN A 678 -9.69 -38.10 -4.01
CA GLN A 678 -9.76 -37.69 -2.61
C GLN A 678 -11.24 -37.73 -2.16
N GLU A 679 -11.54 -38.47 -1.10
CA GLU A 679 -12.85 -38.36 -0.46
C GLU A 679 -12.97 -36.97 0.17
N THR A 680 -14.14 -36.35 0.02
CA THR A 680 -14.51 -35.15 0.78
C THR A 680 -14.63 -35.58 2.23
N GLY A 681 -13.53 -35.48 2.98
CA GLY A 681 -13.40 -35.97 4.36
C GLY A 681 -12.00 -36.48 4.77
N GLY A 682 -11.12 -36.80 3.82
CA GLY A 682 -9.77 -37.32 4.13
C GLY A 682 -8.72 -36.24 4.39
N GLU A 683 -8.02 -36.32 5.52
CA GLU A 683 -6.84 -35.53 5.87
C GLU A 683 -5.82 -35.50 4.71
N ASP A 684 -5.46 -34.30 4.26
CA ASP A 684 -4.24 -34.11 3.48
C ASP A 684 -3.21 -33.51 4.43
N GLU A 685 -2.22 -34.32 4.80
CA GLU A 685 -1.02 -33.87 5.49
C GLU A 685 -0.48 -32.60 4.81
N GLY A 686 -0.14 -31.64 5.66
CA GLY A 686 0.10 -30.25 5.32
C GLY A 686 0.94 -30.01 4.07
N PHE A 687 0.53 -28.94 3.37
CA PHE A 687 1.22 -28.27 2.27
C PHE A 687 2.70 -27.92 2.57
N LEU A 688 3.13 -28.02 3.84
CA LEU A 688 4.47 -27.71 4.33
C LEU A 688 5.43 -28.91 4.40
N SER A 689 4.97 -30.16 4.26
CA SER A 689 5.84 -31.35 4.34
C SER A 689 6.73 -31.60 3.11
N ARG A 690 6.69 -30.71 2.10
CA ARG A 690 7.50 -30.83 0.87
C ARG A 690 8.60 -29.79 0.71
N PHE A 691 8.79 -28.93 1.70
CA PHE A 691 9.88 -27.95 1.73
C PHE A 691 10.82 -28.07 2.93
N PHE A 692 10.71 -29.16 3.71
CA PHE A 692 11.75 -29.64 4.63
C PHE A 692 12.28 -30.99 4.18
#